data_AF-A0A1J4RMH4-F1
#
_entry.id   AF-A0A1J4RMH4-F1
#
_cell.length_a   1.000
_cell.length_b   1.000
_cell.length_c   1.000
_cell.angle_alpha   90.00
_cell.angle_beta   90.00
_cell.angle_gamma   90.00
#
_symmetry.space_group_name_H-M   'P 1'
#
loop_
_entity.id
_entity.type
_entity.pdbx_description
1 polymer ?
#
loop_
_entity_poly.entity_id
_entity_poly.type
_entity_poly.pdbx_seq_one_letter_code
_entity_poly.pdbx_strand_id
1 'polypeptide(L)'
;MELNKQDLLEDLGLAQQNHKPYGKKTLHIDKGEIDPKSHGGVAMLSLGDFDAEGFLQALDVKYWAVHPDGRYEVQHLFQMELQRRPFNRVKITSLTVLGREISLSDSRSVDTVIEAIRRIHVNLRDREPELPDVAGIFKDCNIEDIVGESLPLPGFHSKSRLYFPISPNFNFSAAFIAKPELILPLEAVRPLMGIRKNTIDTDHSYVETNRLRVRGVPNPKNRRKFEMVSELLKHKTDTNERHLKISQQELDVPVSGARRKPLLEATWSVIKSKNGNEDSVAKLTGLNVRSQNIMMKGFRGVMGMIGVINRTHADMLKLRNYPSMRDYLAEFGHLETMSSSSAAPSFEGRLVLVSRGGNNLREIYPGIGEDIGGNCKVVRTEWMDRKTKSIRRLGVIMDLGAYIIRKKSKWTGGGPDIVEDLEYCKDIFISHHHLDHLDFIIPYIKRAIIKPHHCLHMTPEVFEMAKDKLSKWGIKLDDSRMPKINLLEGAGVLDLKDDDGVLRMSVAYGVDAVPHSAKDTPFIAYGRHGKKILGSYMYLGDMRYDEDWFADHDSPFWNPVSLMLKHDPTLKGQEENLIPTYTEQDGTSVKRHGRGARESEVEDNLVNLINNCLFDKHVLISMIGTNDGRRETGLRIANRTQRKTTAFGAAVEKIFAVANKLGVNPYRCPRPDPDKYTGVKDYLKWNAEQLDIPSTEFSGRTSDTTKEWFETQKPGGILAFLSGSQGTDIEQDSVTYKLSLGTSYFDADPETSPTARPLDMKDCAIIVSQSAIPGNQGKQRQMIERLARRGAIVFEAIGDGFRVHNAGKLEKRITEYLATIGHTPTREANTIAFENFAIHSSGHGRNGDFRLWLHKLKAKFFGVHHTDDMESVHDAYDTILEEGKLHPGGIFENAEEVDIGNDFVRAIGRSHTSVVLTEEIAEEGKHYNKRLNTQRVINFDRSPHDDLGLSGRSGGFAEVSFGQEDIEDIYAANDPSVGQDVRSDKCHAKPQRPFLRPVASVPEWKPLDMKVA
;
A
#
# COMPACT_ATOMS: atom_id res chain seq x y z
N MET A 1 -10.45 35.04 -51.13
CA MET A 1 -11.06 33.73 -51.47
C MET A 1 -12.57 33.82 -51.37
N GLU A 2 -13.33 33.35 -52.38
CA GLU A 2 -14.81 33.28 -52.33
C GLU A 2 -15.24 31.81 -52.24
N LEU A 3 -16.13 31.50 -51.31
CA LEU A 3 -16.62 30.14 -51.05
C LEU A 3 -18.15 30.11 -51.02
N ASN A 4 -18.73 28.96 -51.31
CA ASN A 4 -20.14 28.71 -51.02
C ASN A 4 -20.33 28.73 -49.50
N LYS A 5 -21.42 29.36 -49.03
CA LYS A 5 -21.77 29.40 -47.60
C LYS A 5 -21.82 28.01 -46.96
N GLN A 6 -22.39 27.01 -47.64
CA GLN A 6 -22.57 25.67 -47.09
C GLN A 6 -21.23 24.94 -47.02
N ASP A 7 -20.45 24.96 -48.11
CA ASP A 7 -19.13 24.35 -48.19
C ASP A 7 -18.19 24.92 -47.11
N LEU A 8 -18.19 26.25 -46.90
CA LEU A 8 -17.39 26.85 -45.83
C LEU A 8 -17.79 26.33 -44.43
N LEU A 9 -19.09 26.18 -44.15
CA LEU A 9 -19.53 25.66 -42.85
C LEU A 9 -19.16 24.19 -42.67
N GLU A 10 -19.14 23.40 -43.75
CA GLU A 10 -18.65 22.02 -43.75
C GLU A 10 -17.13 21.97 -43.53
N ASP A 11 -16.38 22.79 -44.26
CA ASP A 11 -14.92 22.92 -44.17
C ASP A 11 -14.46 23.44 -42.80
N LEU A 12 -15.27 24.28 -42.14
CA LEU A 12 -15.00 24.70 -40.76
C LEU A 12 -15.47 23.68 -39.72
N GLY A 13 -16.15 22.60 -40.11
CA GLY A 13 -16.70 21.63 -39.16
C GLY A 13 -17.86 22.18 -38.34
N LEU A 14 -18.59 23.17 -38.86
CA LEU A 14 -19.73 23.85 -38.25
C LEU A 14 -21.08 23.46 -38.89
N ALA A 15 -21.09 22.55 -39.87
CA ALA A 15 -22.32 22.01 -40.41
C ALA A 15 -23.09 21.16 -39.37
N GLN A 16 -24.43 21.30 -39.35
CA GLN A 16 -25.29 20.45 -38.52
C GLN A 16 -25.19 18.99 -38.99
N GLN A 17 -25.23 18.03 -38.07
CA GLN A 17 -25.16 16.59 -38.40
C GLN A 17 -26.30 16.11 -39.32
N ASN A 18 -27.41 16.86 -39.40
CA ASN A 18 -28.55 16.57 -40.28
C ASN A 18 -28.55 17.45 -41.56
N HIS A 19 -27.47 18.19 -41.83
CA HIS A 19 -27.30 19.16 -42.93
C HIS A 19 -28.40 20.23 -43.05
N LYS A 20 -29.19 20.46 -42.00
CA LYS A 20 -30.19 21.53 -42.00
C LYS A 20 -29.53 22.92 -41.81
N PRO A 21 -30.17 24.00 -42.29
CA PRO A 21 -29.65 25.35 -42.08
C PRO A 21 -29.61 25.71 -40.59
N TYR A 22 -28.47 26.24 -40.14
CA TYR A 22 -28.33 26.76 -38.79
C TYR A 22 -29.19 28.01 -38.59
N GLY A 23 -30.21 27.91 -37.74
CA GLY A 23 -31.24 28.94 -37.57
C GLY A 23 -31.02 29.95 -36.44
N LYS A 24 -29.88 29.91 -35.72
CA LYS A 24 -29.58 30.82 -34.61
C LYS A 24 -28.65 31.95 -35.08
N LYS A 25 -28.82 33.15 -34.50
CA LYS A 25 -28.03 34.35 -34.83
C LYS A 25 -26.58 34.33 -34.31
N THR A 26 -26.24 33.41 -33.41
CA THR A 26 -24.91 33.34 -32.78
C THR A 26 -24.43 31.90 -32.71
N LEU A 27 -23.17 31.66 -33.05
CA LEU A 27 -22.41 30.45 -32.78
C LEU A 27 -21.82 30.51 -31.36
N HIS A 28 -21.97 29.43 -30.60
CA HIS A 28 -21.25 29.25 -29.35
C HIS A 28 -21.01 27.75 -29.13
N ILE A 29 -19.75 27.35 -29.15
CA ILE A 29 -19.29 26.02 -28.78
C ILE A 29 -18.24 26.19 -27.69
N ASP A 30 -18.43 25.56 -26.54
CA ASP A 30 -17.45 25.57 -25.47
C ASP A 30 -17.13 24.16 -24.95
N LYS A 31 -15.91 24.00 -24.46
CA LYS A 31 -15.41 22.77 -23.84
C LYS A 31 -14.27 23.12 -22.90
N GLY A 32 -14.16 22.42 -21.79
CA GLY A 32 -13.04 22.61 -20.86
C GLY A 32 -12.50 21.28 -20.40
N GLU A 33 -11.24 21.29 -20.00
CA GLU A 33 -10.52 20.15 -19.47
C GLU A 33 -9.58 20.58 -18.35
N ILE A 34 -9.38 19.71 -17.37
CA ILE A 34 -8.42 19.89 -16.27
C ILE A 34 -7.45 18.73 -16.31
N ASP A 35 -6.16 19.05 -16.30
CA ASP A 35 -5.09 18.06 -16.25
C ASP A 35 -5.04 17.42 -14.84
N PRO A 36 -5.25 16.11 -14.69
CA PRO A 36 -5.25 15.45 -13.37
C PRO A 36 -3.89 15.52 -12.66
N LYS A 37 -2.79 15.71 -13.39
CA LYS A 37 -1.44 15.78 -12.78
C LYS A 37 -1.20 17.16 -12.16
N SER A 38 -1.26 18.22 -12.97
CA SER A 38 -0.97 19.58 -12.53
C SER A 38 -2.14 20.29 -11.87
N HIS A 39 -3.39 19.87 -12.18
CA HIS A 39 -4.64 20.56 -11.84
C HIS A 39 -4.77 21.94 -12.52
N GLY A 40 -3.96 22.21 -13.55
CA GLY A 40 -4.20 23.30 -14.47
C GLY A 40 -5.38 22.97 -15.39
N GLY A 41 -6.11 24.00 -15.81
CA GLY A 41 -7.30 23.86 -16.63
C GLY A 41 -7.20 24.65 -17.93
N VAL A 42 -7.84 24.16 -18.98
CA VAL A 42 -8.06 24.91 -20.22
C VAL A 42 -9.55 24.95 -20.52
N ALA A 43 -10.07 26.14 -20.86
CA ALA A 43 -11.45 26.31 -21.34
C ALA A 43 -11.42 26.94 -22.73
N MET A 44 -11.82 26.18 -23.75
CA MET A 44 -11.84 26.64 -25.13
C MET A 44 -13.26 27.02 -25.56
N LEU A 45 -13.35 28.12 -26.30
CA LEU A 45 -14.56 28.71 -26.83
C LEU A 45 -14.40 29.00 -28.32
N SER A 46 -15.41 28.64 -29.10
CA SER A 46 -15.59 29.09 -30.47
C SER A 46 -16.88 29.91 -30.54
N LEU A 47 -16.71 31.19 -30.84
CA LEU A 47 -17.76 32.20 -30.89
C LEU A 47 -17.88 32.72 -32.32
N GLY A 48 -19.10 33.04 -32.75
CA GLY A 48 -19.29 33.64 -34.05
C GLY A 48 -20.67 34.24 -34.20
N ASP A 49 -20.79 35.16 -35.15
CA ASP A 49 -22.03 35.89 -35.41
C ASP A 49 -22.56 35.57 -36.79
N PHE A 50 -23.87 35.31 -36.86
CA PHE A 50 -24.58 35.09 -38.12
C PHE A 50 -25.52 36.26 -38.40
N ASP A 51 -25.59 36.66 -39.67
CA ASP A 51 -26.60 37.62 -40.11
C ASP A 51 -28.02 37.01 -40.08
N ALA A 52 -29.03 37.84 -40.40
CA ALA A 52 -30.44 37.42 -40.38
C ALA A 52 -30.77 36.29 -41.38
N GLU A 53 -29.90 36.05 -42.37
CA GLU A 53 -30.03 35.04 -43.41
C GLU A 53 -29.06 33.86 -43.16
N GLY A 54 -28.40 33.85 -42.00
CA GLY A 54 -27.55 32.77 -41.50
C GLY A 54 -26.14 32.75 -42.11
N PHE A 55 -25.63 33.85 -42.68
CA PHE A 55 -24.23 33.95 -43.13
C PHE A 55 -23.31 34.27 -41.95
N LEU A 56 -22.24 33.50 -41.79
CA LEU A 56 -21.21 33.76 -40.76
C LEU A 56 -20.49 35.07 -41.11
N GLN A 57 -20.46 36.02 -40.17
CA GLN A 57 -19.83 37.33 -40.32
C GLN A 57 -18.46 37.38 -39.64
N ALA A 58 -18.35 36.73 -38.47
CA ALA A 58 -17.11 36.66 -37.71
C ALA A 58 -17.03 35.32 -36.97
N LEU A 59 -15.81 34.84 -36.76
CA LEU A 59 -15.48 33.66 -35.96
C LEU A 59 -14.25 33.97 -35.11
N ASP A 60 -14.33 33.68 -33.81
CA ASP A 60 -13.23 33.78 -32.85
C ASP A 60 -13.12 32.45 -32.09
N VAL A 61 -11.99 31.78 -32.26
CA VAL A 61 -11.63 30.58 -31.50
C VAL A 61 -10.58 31.00 -30.48
N LYS A 62 -10.93 30.97 -29.20
CA LYS A 62 -10.07 31.37 -28.09
C LYS A 62 -10.09 30.34 -26.97
N TYR A 63 -9.09 30.37 -26.09
CA TYR A 63 -9.13 29.59 -24.86
C TYR A 63 -8.57 30.34 -23.68
N TRP A 64 -9.03 29.96 -22.49
CA TRP A 64 -8.46 30.36 -21.21
C TRP A 64 -7.53 29.28 -20.71
N ALA A 65 -6.27 29.59 -20.44
CA ALA A 65 -5.38 28.75 -19.65
C ALA A 65 -5.46 29.20 -18.18
N VAL A 66 -5.77 28.26 -17.29
CA VAL A 66 -5.85 28.47 -15.84
C VAL A 66 -4.73 27.66 -15.19
N HIS A 67 -3.76 28.35 -14.63
CA HIS A 67 -2.61 27.74 -13.98
C HIS A 67 -2.98 27.19 -12.59
N PRO A 68 -2.24 26.18 -12.08
CA PRO A 68 -2.47 25.60 -10.75
C PRO A 68 -2.36 26.59 -9.57
N ASP A 69 -1.78 27.78 -9.79
CA ASP A 69 -1.62 28.85 -8.82
C ASP A 69 -2.74 29.90 -8.87
N GLY A 70 -3.70 29.74 -9.78
CA GLY A 70 -4.83 30.65 -9.98
C GLY A 70 -4.61 31.81 -10.92
N ARG A 71 -3.41 31.94 -11.52
CA ARG A 71 -3.24 32.82 -12.69
C ARG A 71 -4.03 32.26 -13.86
N TYR A 72 -4.57 33.15 -14.68
CA TYR A 72 -5.21 32.77 -15.92
C TYR A 72 -4.90 33.76 -17.03
N GLU A 73 -4.86 33.26 -18.24
CA GLU A 73 -4.64 34.05 -19.46
C GLU A 73 -5.56 33.60 -20.58
N VAL A 74 -5.94 34.52 -21.46
CA VAL A 74 -6.75 34.24 -22.65
C VAL A 74 -5.87 34.30 -23.88
N GLN A 75 -6.02 33.30 -24.75
CA GLN A 75 -5.32 33.24 -26.02
C GLN A 75 -6.33 33.09 -27.15
N HIS A 76 -6.34 34.06 -28.07
CA HIS A 76 -7.08 33.97 -29.32
C HIS A 76 -6.27 33.14 -30.30
N LEU A 77 -6.76 31.95 -30.66
CA LEU A 77 -6.11 31.03 -31.60
C LEU A 77 -6.36 31.46 -33.04
N PHE A 78 -7.63 31.66 -33.40
CA PHE A 78 -8.05 32.00 -34.75
C PHE A 78 -9.10 33.10 -34.73
N GLN A 79 -8.92 34.11 -35.56
CA GLN A 79 -9.94 35.13 -35.81
C GLN A 79 -10.16 35.22 -37.30
N MET A 80 -11.43 35.20 -37.72
CA MET A 80 -11.80 35.23 -39.13
C MET A 80 -12.99 36.17 -39.32
N GLU A 81 -12.84 37.11 -40.24
CA GLU A 81 -13.90 38.03 -40.66
C GLU A 81 -14.36 37.69 -42.07
N LEU A 82 -15.67 37.75 -42.29
CA LEU A 82 -16.29 37.37 -43.54
C LEU A 82 -17.30 38.42 -44.01
N GLN A 83 -17.30 38.63 -45.33
CA GLN A 83 -18.24 39.50 -46.01
C GLN A 83 -19.16 38.68 -46.92
N ARG A 84 -20.46 38.90 -46.77
CA ARG A 84 -21.48 38.32 -47.64
C ARG A 84 -21.32 38.78 -49.10
N ARG A 85 -21.56 37.87 -50.04
CA ARG A 85 -21.62 38.13 -51.48
C ARG A 85 -22.94 37.59 -52.08
N PRO A 86 -23.34 38.05 -53.28
CA PRO A 86 -24.51 37.52 -53.98
C PRO A 86 -24.41 36.00 -54.23
N PHE A 87 -25.54 35.34 -54.51
CA PHE A 87 -25.61 33.92 -54.88
C PHE A 87 -25.09 32.93 -53.80
N ASN A 88 -25.43 33.15 -52.53
CA ASN A 88 -25.03 32.28 -51.39
C ASN A 88 -23.51 32.14 -51.20
N ARG A 89 -22.73 33.16 -51.59
CA ARG A 89 -21.28 33.17 -51.41
C ARG A 89 -20.84 34.01 -50.23
N VAL A 90 -19.69 33.65 -49.67
CA VAL A 90 -18.98 34.37 -48.60
C VAL A 90 -17.54 34.60 -49.01
N LYS A 91 -17.01 35.77 -48.66
CA LYS A 91 -15.61 36.13 -48.89
C LYS A 91 -14.93 36.30 -47.54
N ILE A 92 -13.85 35.55 -47.30
CA ILE A 92 -12.97 35.79 -46.15
C ILE A 92 -12.26 37.13 -46.39
N THR A 93 -12.41 38.08 -45.46
CA THR A 93 -11.81 39.42 -45.53
C THR A 93 -10.60 39.57 -44.63
N SER A 94 -10.53 38.81 -43.53
CA SER A 94 -9.38 38.72 -42.65
C SER A 94 -9.29 37.32 -42.05
N LEU A 95 -8.07 36.82 -41.87
CA LEU A 95 -7.77 35.57 -41.18
C LEU A 95 -6.50 35.77 -40.35
N THR A 96 -6.59 35.49 -39.06
CA THR A 96 -5.52 35.73 -38.10
C THR A 96 -5.27 34.48 -37.28
N VAL A 97 -4.00 34.12 -37.07
CA VAL A 97 -3.56 33.02 -36.19
C VAL A 97 -2.72 33.62 -35.06
N LEU A 98 -3.14 33.46 -33.80
CA LEU A 98 -2.46 34.04 -32.63
C LEU A 98 -2.15 35.55 -32.75
N GLY A 99 -3.07 36.32 -33.33
CA GLY A 99 -2.91 37.76 -33.56
C GLY A 99 -2.09 38.14 -34.81
N ARG A 100 -1.61 37.18 -35.61
CA ARG A 100 -0.88 37.42 -36.86
C ARG A 100 -1.74 37.20 -38.10
N GLU A 101 -1.74 38.17 -39.01
CA GLU A 101 -2.54 38.12 -40.23
C GLU A 101 -1.94 37.15 -41.26
N ILE A 102 -2.80 36.30 -41.83
CA ILE A 102 -2.43 35.33 -42.85
C ILE A 102 -2.76 35.90 -44.23
N SER A 103 -1.81 35.78 -45.16
CA SER A 103 -2.00 36.27 -46.53
C SER A 103 -3.12 35.50 -47.25
N LEU A 104 -4.24 36.18 -47.52
CA LEU A 104 -5.39 35.61 -48.21
C LEU A 104 -5.15 35.33 -49.70
N SER A 105 -4.00 35.73 -50.25
CA SER A 105 -3.59 35.38 -51.62
C SER A 105 -2.93 34.01 -51.71
N ASP A 106 -2.47 33.44 -50.59
CA ASP A 106 -1.93 32.09 -50.52
C ASP A 106 -3.04 31.10 -50.15
N SER A 107 -3.67 30.50 -51.16
CA SER A 107 -4.78 29.57 -50.96
C SER A 107 -4.36 28.35 -50.14
N ARG A 108 -3.11 27.89 -50.25
CA ARG A 108 -2.63 26.71 -49.52
C ARG A 108 -2.53 26.99 -48.02
N SER A 109 -2.04 28.18 -47.66
CA SER A 109 -1.98 28.62 -46.26
C SER A 109 -3.39 28.80 -45.66
N VAL A 110 -4.32 29.38 -46.43
CA VAL A 110 -5.71 29.54 -46.00
C VAL A 110 -6.40 28.18 -45.79
N ASP A 111 -6.29 27.25 -46.73
CA ASP A 111 -6.89 25.90 -46.62
C ASP A 111 -6.33 25.13 -45.42
N THR A 112 -5.04 25.29 -45.13
CA THR A 112 -4.37 24.63 -44.02
C THR A 112 -4.85 25.17 -42.66
N VAL A 113 -5.05 26.48 -42.55
CA VAL A 113 -5.63 27.10 -41.35
C VAL A 113 -7.09 26.69 -41.17
N ILE A 114 -7.89 26.63 -42.25
CA ILE A 114 -9.27 26.14 -42.21
C ILE A 114 -9.32 24.69 -41.73
N GLU A 115 -8.43 23.81 -42.21
CA GLU A 115 -8.34 22.42 -41.75
C GLU A 115 -7.99 22.32 -40.26
N ALA A 116 -7.09 23.17 -39.75
CA ALA A 116 -6.78 23.21 -38.31
C ALA A 116 -8.02 23.63 -37.49
N ILE A 117 -8.75 24.65 -37.93
CA ILE A 117 -10.02 25.08 -37.31
C ILE A 117 -11.05 23.95 -37.35
N ARG A 118 -11.16 23.23 -38.47
CA ARG A 118 -12.05 22.07 -38.64
C ARG A 118 -11.78 20.99 -37.60
N ARG A 119 -10.51 20.58 -37.46
CA ARG A 119 -10.09 19.55 -36.49
C ARG A 119 -10.40 19.96 -35.06
N ILE A 120 -10.23 21.25 -34.72
CA ILE A 120 -10.60 21.81 -33.42
C ILE A 120 -12.12 21.74 -33.21
N HIS A 121 -12.93 22.22 -34.15
CA HIS A 121 -14.39 22.19 -34.02
C HIS A 121 -14.96 20.77 -33.91
N VAL A 122 -14.42 19.80 -34.67
CA VAL A 122 -14.83 18.39 -34.57
C VAL A 122 -14.63 17.84 -33.16
N ASN A 123 -13.47 18.11 -32.53
CA ASN A 123 -13.18 17.70 -31.16
C ASN A 123 -13.99 18.50 -30.11
N LEU A 124 -14.23 19.80 -30.34
CA LEU A 124 -15.06 20.60 -29.42
C LEU A 124 -16.52 20.12 -29.37
N ARG A 125 -17.01 19.56 -30.47
CA ARG A 125 -18.38 19.04 -30.61
C ARG A 125 -18.56 17.61 -30.11
N ASP A 126 -17.48 16.85 -29.88
CA ASP A 126 -17.59 15.47 -29.40
C ASP A 126 -18.16 15.39 -27.96
N ARG A 127 -18.43 14.15 -27.49
CA ARG A 127 -18.88 13.88 -26.12
C ARG A 127 -17.74 13.48 -25.19
N GLU A 128 -16.52 13.44 -25.69
CA GLU A 128 -15.33 13.12 -24.92
C GLU A 128 -14.96 14.32 -24.02
N PRO A 129 -14.41 14.08 -22.82
CA PRO A 129 -13.94 15.14 -21.92
C PRO A 129 -12.69 15.87 -22.45
N GLU A 130 -11.88 15.23 -23.28
CA GLU A 130 -10.60 15.75 -23.77
C GLU A 130 -10.75 16.95 -24.73
N LEU A 131 -10.04 18.04 -24.51
CA LEU A 131 -9.87 19.11 -25.51
C LEU A 131 -9.05 18.64 -26.72
N PRO A 132 -9.20 19.31 -27.88
CA PRO A 132 -8.33 19.07 -29.03
C PRO A 132 -6.85 19.22 -28.67
N ASP A 133 -6.01 18.35 -29.21
CA ASP A 133 -4.55 18.50 -29.12
C ASP A 133 -4.07 19.62 -30.02
N VAL A 134 -4.22 20.87 -29.57
CA VAL A 134 -3.90 22.06 -30.36
C VAL A 134 -2.43 22.04 -30.80
N ALA A 135 -1.51 21.64 -29.92
CA ALA A 135 -0.08 21.58 -30.25
C ALA A 135 0.19 20.50 -31.32
N GLY A 136 -0.44 19.33 -31.20
CA GLY A 136 -0.41 18.29 -32.23
C GLY A 136 -1.00 18.76 -33.56
N ILE A 137 -2.17 19.41 -33.54
CA ILE A 137 -2.85 19.94 -34.73
C ILE A 137 -1.99 21.02 -35.42
N PHE A 138 -1.38 21.94 -34.65
CA PHE A 138 -0.52 22.99 -35.21
C PHE A 138 0.69 22.39 -35.91
N LYS A 139 1.28 21.33 -35.32
CA LYS A 139 2.39 20.59 -35.91
C LYS A 139 1.95 19.83 -37.17
N ASP A 140 0.85 19.09 -37.11
CA ASP A 140 0.35 18.27 -38.23
C ASP A 140 -0.09 19.12 -39.44
N CYS A 141 -0.62 20.32 -39.16
CA CYS A 141 -1.02 21.30 -40.16
C CYS A 141 0.13 22.27 -40.52
N ASN A 142 1.37 22.09 -40.03
CA ASN A 142 2.49 23.01 -40.29
C ASN A 142 2.15 24.50 -40.09
N ILE A 143 1.38 24.83 -39.04
CA ILE A 143 0.94 26.20 -38.77
C ILE A 143 2.12 27.13 -38.48
N GLU A 144 3.15 26.62 -37.80
CA GLU A 144 4.38 27.39 -37.52
C GLU A 144 5.12 27.80 -38.80
N ASP A 145 5.09 26.98 -39.86
CA ASP A 145 5.68 27.32 -41.17
C ASP A 145 4.90 28.43 -41.88
N ILE A 146 3.57 28.46 -41.71
CA ILE A 146 2.69 29.50 -42.27
C ILE A 146 2.91 30.83 -41.56
N VAL A 147 3.13 30.76 -40.24
CA VAL A 147 3.29 31.95 -39.39
C VAL A 147 4.75 32.44 -39.33
N GLY A 148 5.72 31.57 -39.60
CA GLY A 148 7.15 31.89 -39.76
C GLY A 148 8.02 31.80 -38.50
N GLU A 149 7.49 31.32 -37.37
CA GLU A 149 8.22 31.16 -36.10
C GLU A 149 7.48 30.21 -35.13
N SER A 150 8.17 29.77 -34.07
CA SER A 150 7.56 28.90 -33.06
C SER A 150 6.61 29.68 -32.15
N LEU A 151 5.47 29.07 -31.84
CA LEU A 151 4.34 29.74 -31.20
C LEU A 151 4.13 29.28 -29.75
N PRO A 152 4.10 30.20 -28.76
CA PRO A 152 3.77 29.83 -27.39
C PRO A 152 2.29 29.45 -27.30
N LEU A 153 2.00 28.24 -26.85
CA LEU A 153 0.65 27.75 -26.56
C LEU A 153 0.52 27.42 -25.08
N PRO A 154 0.24 28.40 -24.20
CA PRO A 154 0.16 28.14 -22.77
C PRO A 154 -0.84 27.04 -22.42
N GLY A 155 -0.40 26.11 -21.56
CA GLY A 155 -1.21 24.96 -21.17
C GLY A 155 -1.22 23.79 -22.16
N PHE A 156 -0.69 23.95 -23.38
CA PHE A 156 -0.57 22.88 -24.39
C PHE A 156 0.87 22.43 -24.63
N HIS A 157 1.06 21.15 -24.96
CA HIS A 157 2.38 20.58 -25.27
C HIS A 157 2.29 19.39 -26.23
N SER A 158 3.18 19.33 -27.22
CA SER A 158 3.09 18.39 -28.36
C SER A 158 3.23 16.91 -28.00
N LYS A 159 3.75 16.55 -26.82
CA LYS A 159 3.85 15.16 -26.36
C LYS A 159 2.81 14.78 -25.30
N SER A 160 2.49 15.71 -24.40
CA SER A 160 1.61 15.45 -23.25
C SER A 160 0.20 16.01 -23.41
N ARG A 161 -0.06 16.68 -24.55
CA ARG A 161 -1.27 17.44 -24.90
C ARG A 161 -1.49 18.67 -24.01
N LEU A 162 -1.61 18.46 -22.70
CA LEU A 162 -1.62 19.53 -21.69
C LEU A 162 -0.30 19.54 -20.91
N TYR A 163 0.18 20.71 -20.54
CA TYR A 163 1.36 20.87 -19.70
C TYR A 163 1.34 22.19 -18.93
N PHE A 164 1.48 22.10 -17.62
CA PHE A 164 1.65 23.24 -16.72
C PHE A 164 2.90 23.02 -15.89
N PRO A 165 3.97 23.81 -16.06
CA PRO A 165 5.20 23.62 -15.30
C PRO A 165 4.96 23.89 -13.80
N ILE A 166 5.32 22.92 -12.95
CA ILE A 166 5.18 23.02 -11.49
C ILE A 166 6.58 23.13 -10.90
N SER A 167 7.06 24.34 -10.56
CA SER A 167 8.33 24.45 -9.82
C SER A 167 8.12 24.19 -8.31
N PRO A 168 9.10 23.59 -7.61
CA PRO A 168 9.02 23.32 -6.17
C PRO A 168 8.79 24.57 -5.29
N ASN A 169 9.30 25.75 -5.70
CA ASN A 169 9.11 27.01 -4.98
C ASN A 169 7.64 27.49 -5.01
N PHE A 170 6.84 27.02 -5.96
CA PHE A 170 5.42 27.39 -6.07
C PHE A 170 4.52 26.65 -5.05
N ASN A 171 4.86 25.41 -4.67
CA ASN A 171 4.10 24.68 -3.65
C ASN A 171 4.15 25.35 -2.27
N PHE A 172 5.27 26.01 -1.95
CA PHE A 172 5.40 26.79 -0.71
C PHE A 172 4.46 28.00 -0.69
N SER A 173 4.34 28.73 -1.80
CA SER A 173 3.53 29.96 -1.85
C SER A 173 2.02 29.69 -1.81
N ALA A 174 1.56 28.60 -2.44
CA ALA A 174 0.15 28.22 -2.50
C ALA A 174 -0.39 27.66 -1.16
N ALA A 175 0.48 27.13 -0.30
CA ALA A 175 0.10 26.54 0.99
C ALA A 175 -0.22 27.58 2.09
N PHE A 176 0.21 28.84 1.94
CA PHE A 176 0.11 29.87 3.00
C PHE A 176 -1.11 30.80 2.90
N ILE A 177 -1.96 30.69 1.88
CA ILE A 177 -3.14 31.57 1.75
C ILE A 177 -4.31 30.99 2.54
N ALA A 178 -4.65 31.62 3.66
CA ALA A 178 -5.60 31.16 4.69
C ALA A 178 -7.09 31.02 4.28
N LYS A 179 -7.39 31.10 2.97
CA LYS A 179 -8.67 30.81 2.28
C LYS A 179 -8.52 31.38 0.86
N PRO A 180 -8.05 30.62 -0.14
CA PRO A 180 -7.98 31.15 -1.49
C PRO A 180 -9.42 31.33 -1.99
N GLU A 181 -9.82 32.57 -2.23
CA GLU A 181 -11.03 32.84 -3.01
C GLU A 181 -10.79 32.35 -4.44
N LEU A 182 -11.55 31.35 -4.89
CA LEU A 182 -11.44 30.89 -6.27
C LEU A 182 -12.25 31.83 -7.17
N ILE A 183 -11.55 32.74 -7.84
CA ILE A 183 -12.10 33.66 -8.82
C ILE A 183 -11.58 33.26 -10.18
N LEU A 184 -12.49 32.91 -11.09
CA LEU A 184 -12.17 32.48 -12.44
C LEU A 184 -13.01 33.29 -13.44
N PRO A 185 -12.55 33.48 -14.69
CA PRO A 185 -13.36 34.09 -15.74
C PRO A 185 -14.69 33.36 -15.89
N LEU A 186 -15.79 34.11 -16.01
CA LEU A 186 -17.13 33.52 -16.14
C LEU A 186 -17.23 32.60 -17.37
N GLU A 187 -16.52 32.94 -18.45
CA GLU A 187 -16.40 32.16 -19.68
C GLU A 187 -15.62 30.85 -19.48
N ALA A 188 -14.73 30.76 -18.47
CA ALA A 188 -13.92 29.58 -18.20
C ALA A 188 -14.59 28.61 -17.22
N VAL A 189 -15.28 29.10 -16.18
CA VAL A 189 -15.84 28.24 -15.12
C VAL A 189 -16.81 27.20 -15.64
N ARG A 190 -17.72 27.59 -16.53
CA ARG A 190 -18.76 26.68 -17.03
C ARG A 190 -18.18 25.55 -17.87
N PRO A 191 -17.35 25.82 -18.90
CA PRO A 191 -16.69 24.76 -19.66
C PRO A 191 -15.80 23.88 -18.77
N LEU A 192 -15.07 24.46 -17.81
CA LEU A 192 -14.25 23.69 -16.86
C LEU A 192 -15.10 22.76 -16.00
N MET A 193 -16.29 23.14 -15.58
CA MET A 193 -17.25 22.27 -14.90
C MET A 193 -17.99 21.30 -15.85
N GLY A 194 -17.64 21.24 -17.13
CA GLY A 194 -18.34 20.40 -18.11
C GLY A 194 -19.77 20.86 -18.41
N ILE A 195 -20.13 22.09 -18.04
CA ILE A 195 -21.42 22.71 -18.39
C ILE A 195 -21.30 23.25 -19.83
N ARG A 196 -21.41 22.33 -20.79
CA ARG A 196 -21.20 22.64 -22.21
C ARG A 196 -22.35 23.44 -22.82
N LYS A 197 -22.01 24.42 -23.65
CA LYS A 197 -22.89 25.13 -24.56
C LYS A 197 -22.43 24.85 -25.98
N ASN A 198 -23.23 24.08 -26.70
CA ASN A 198 -23.08 23.84 -28.12
C ASN A 198 -24.39 24.26 -28.79
N THR A 199 -24.37 25.36 -29.52
CA THR A 199 -25.56 25.88 -30.18
C THR A 199 -25.92 25.13 -31.46
N ILE A 200 -24.99 24.36 -32.04
CA ILE A 200 -25.12 23.53 -33.24
C ILE A 200 -25.77 22.18 -32.91
N ASP A 201 -25.16 21.40 -32.00
CA ASP A 201 -25.65 20.07 -31.60
C ASP A 201 -26.18 20.13 -30.15
N THR A 202 -27.48 20.38 -30.01
CA THR A 202 -28.10 20.65 -28.71
C THR A 202 -28.09 19.45 -27.76
N ASP A 203 -28.03 18.22 -28.28
CA ASP A 203 -27.90 16.97 -27.52
C ASP A 203 -26.51 16.76 -26.90
N HIS A 204 -25.54 17.62 -27.23
CA HIS A 204 -24.20 17.67 -26.64
C HIS A 204 -24.06 18.81 -25.60
N SER A 205 -25.18 19.41 -25.12
CA SER A 205 -25.13 20.66 -24.33
C SER A 205 -26.23 20.81 -23.27
N TYR A 206 -26.09 21.82 -22.40
CA TYR A 206 -27.05 22.21 -21.35
C TYR A 206 -28.14 23.21 -21.82
N VAL A 207 -28.23 23.51 -23.13
CA VAL A 207 -28.86 24.73 -23.68
C VAL A 207 -30.37 24.87 -23.38
N GLU A 208 -31.14 23.78 -23.36
CA GLU A 208 -32.62 23.88 -23.31
C GLU A 208 -33.24 23.77 -21.91
N THR A 209 -32.66 22.97 -21.01
CA THR A 209 -33.30 22.62 -19.74
C THR A 209 -32.47 22.93 -18.49
N ASN A 210 -31.23 23.41 -18.65
CA ASN A 210 -30.25 23.54 -17.56
C ASN A 210 -30.12 22.24 -16.73
N ARG A 211 -30.33 21.08 -17.37
CA ARG A 211 -30.43 19.80 -16.69
C ARG A 211 -29.88 18.67 -17.57
N LEU A 212 -28.97 17.88 -17.02
CA LEU A 212 -28.57 16.59 -17.60
C LEU A 212 -29.18 15.45 -16.78
N ARG A 213 -29.59 14.38 -17.47
CA ARG A 213 -30.19 13.20 -16.84
C ARG A 213 -29.76 11.94 -17.55
N VAL A 214 -29.23 10.99 -16.78
CA VAL A 214 -28.96 9.62 -17.20
C VAL A 214 -30.01 8.72 -16.56
N ARG A 215 -30.78 7.97 -17.36
CA ARG A 215 -31.84 7.08 -16.85
C ARG A 215 -31.46 5.61 -17.03
N GLY A 216 -31.59 4.84 -15.95
CA GLY A 216 -31.72 3.38 -16.04
C GLY A 216 -30.49 2.66 -16.55
N VAL A 217 -29.31 3.26 -16.44
CA VAL A 217 -28.05 2.59 -16.77
C VAL A 217 -27.73 1.62 -15.63
N PRO A 218 -27.57 0.31 -15.93
CA PRO A 218 -27.22 -0.66 -14.91
C PRO A 218 -25.81 -0.35 -14.42
N ASN A 219 -25.66 -0.27 -13.10
CA ASN A 219 -24.34 -0.25 -12.49
C ASN A 219 -23.57 -1.50 -12.95
N PRO A 220 -22.33 -1.36 -13.44
CA PRO A 220 -21.56 -2.46 -14.05
C PRO A 220 -21.33 -3.64 -13.10
N LYS A 221 -21.34 -3.41 -11.78
CA LYS A 221 -21.05 -4.40 -10.74
C LYS A 221 -22.31 -5.16 -10.28
N ASN A 222 -23.29 -4.43 -9.72
CA ASN A 222 -24.46 -5.06 -9.09
C ASN A 222 -25.68 -5.16 -10.03
N ARG A 223 -25.56 -4.65 -11.27
CA ARG A 223 -26.61 -4.59 -12.30
C ARG A 223 -27.87 -3.81 -11.89
N ARG A 224 -27.88 -3.18 -10.71
CA ARG A 224 -28.97 -2.33 -10.25
C ARG A 224 -29.01 -1.05 -11.05
N LYS A 225 -30.22 -0.53 -11.29
CA LYS A 225 -30.42 0.63 -12.14
C LYS A 225 -30.44 1.90 -11.30
N PHE A 226 -29.64 2.87 -11.72
CA PHE A 226 -29.60 4.19 -11.10
C PHE A 226 -30.02 5.27 -12.09
N GLU A 227 -30.58 6.33 -11.54
CA GLU A 227 -30.79 7.61 -12.21
C GLU A 227 -29.86 8.65 -11.59
N MET A 228 -29.09 9.33 -12.43
CA MET A 228 -28.28 10.48 -12.03
C MET A 228 -28.79 11.74 -12.74
N VAL A 229 -28.90 12.84 -11.99
CA VAL A 229 -29.41 14.12 -12.47
C VAL A 229 -28.46 15.24 -12.04
N SER A 230 -28.05 16.07 -13.00
CA SER A 230 -27.31 17.31 -12.77
C SER A 230 -28.24 18.49 -13.09
N GLU A 231 -28.47 19.38 -12.14
CA GLU A 231 -29.38 20.52 -12.26
C GLU A 231 -28.62 21.83 -11.99
N LEU A 232 -28.68 22.76 -12.94
CA LEU A 232 -28.15 24.11 -12.81
C LEU A 232 -29.30 25.09 -12.47
N LEU A 233 -29.35 25.53 -11.22
CA LEU A 233 -30.40 26.39 -10.67
C LEU A 233 -29.92 27.85 -10.58
N LYS A 234 -30.85 28.78 -10.83
CA LYS A 234 -30.71 30.20 -10.52
C LYS A 234 -31.57 30.51 -9.30
N HIS A 235 -31.02 31.18 -8.29
CA HIS A 235 -31.82 31.61 -7.14
C HIS A 235 -32.86 32.65 -7.62
N LYS A 236 -34.10 32.57 -7.10
CA LYS A 236 -35.22 33.44 -7.50
C LYS A 236 -35.18 34.84 -6.86
N THR A 237 -34.31 35.05 -5.88
CA THR A 237 -34.07 36.36 -5.26
C THR A 237 -32.86 37.03 -5.89
N ASP A 238 -32.76 38.35 -5.75
CA ASP A 238 -31.86 39.32 -6.41
C ASP A 238 -30.33 39.07 -6.32
N THR A 239 -29.89 37.86 -5.99
CA THR A 239 -28.49 37.47 -5.91
C THR A 239 -28.00 36.91 -7.25
N ASN A 240 -26.84 37.41 -7.72
CA ASN A 240 -26.12 36.89 -8.90
C ASN A 240 -25.55 35.46 -8.70
N GLU A 241 -26.16 34.65 -7.85
CA GLU A 241 -25.69 33.32 -7.43
C GLU A 241 -26.21 32.21 -8.35
N ARG A 242 -25.41 31.16 -8.50
CA ARG A 242 -25.69 29.98 -9.34
C ARG A 242 -25.37 28.74 -8.53
N HIS A 243 -26.23 27.72 -8.66
CA HIS A 243 -26.04 26.44 -7.97
C HIS A 243 -26.06 25.31 -8.99
N LEU A 244 -25.07 24.44 -8.93
CA LEU A 244 -25.02 23.17 -9.62
C LEU A 244 -25.22 22.06 -8.59
N LYS A 245 -26.19 21.17 -8.81
CA LYS A 245 -26.47 20.03 -7.94
C LYS A 245 -26.50 18.74 -8.74
N ILE A 246 -25.61 17.81 -8.39
CA ILE A 246 -25.60 16.43 -8.92
C ILE A 246 -26.20 15.51 -7.86
N SER A 247 -27.23 14.75 -8.24
CA SER A 247 -27.94 13.84 -7.35
C SER A 247 -28.20 12.49 -8.00
N GLN A 248 -28.32 11.45 -7.17
CA GLN A 248 -28.55 10.07 -7.61
C GLN A 248 -29.73 9.41 -6.88
N GLN A 249 -30.40 8.49 -7.56
CA GLN A 249 -31.50 7.68 -7.04
C GLN A 249 -31.44 6.26 -7.61
N GLU A 250 -31.65 5.25 -6.77
CA GLU A 250 -31.84 3.86 -7.18
C GLU A 250 -33.28 3.67 -7.68
N LEU A 251 -33.44 3.03 -8.84
CA LEU A 251 -34.74 2.85 -9.50
C LEU A 251 -35.45 1.55 -9.10
N ASP A 252 -34.72 0.58 -8.55
CA ASP A 252 -35.24 -0.75 -8.20
C ASP A 252 -35.86 -0.82 -6.78
N VAL A 253 -35.94 0.32 -6.07
CA VAL A 253 -36.50 0.43 -4.70
C VAL A 253 -37.91 1.07 -4.75
N PRO A 254 -38.93 0.54 -4.04
CA PRO A 254 -40.29 1.09 -4.03
C PRO A 254 -40.33 2.58 -3.65
N VAL A 255 -41.15 3.34 -4.40
CA VAL A 255 -41.22 4.82 -4.43
C VAL A 255 -41.49 5.47 -3.05
N SER A 256 -42.00 4.75 -2.06
CA SER A 256 -42.28 5.28 -0.72
C SER A 256 -41.02 5.59 0.11
N GLY A 257 -39.82 5.17 -0.31
CA GLY A 257 -38.55 5.43 0.40
C GLY A 257 -37.42 6.08 -0.40
N ALA A 258 -37.54 6.20 -1.73
CA ALA A 258 -36.43 6.62 -2.59
C ALA A 258 -36.28 8.16 -2.67
N ARG A 259 -35.66 8.79 -1.67
CA ARG A 259 -35.22 10.20 -1.77
C ARG A 259 -33.97 10.30 -2.65
N ARG A 260 -33.96 11.26 -3.60
CA ARG A 260 -32.73 11.64 -4.34
C ARG A 260 -31.66 12.11 -3.36
N LYS A 261 -30.51 11.44 -3.37
CA LYS A 261 -29.37 11.78 -2.51
C LYS A 261 -28.44 12.74 -3.27
N PRO A 262 -28.14 13.94 -2.74
CA PRO A 262 -27.14 14.82 -3.35
C PRO A 262 -25.74 14.20 -3.20
N LEU A 263 -24.98 14.21 -4.30
CA LEU A 263 -23.60 13.73 -4.35
C LEU A 263 -22.61 14.89 -4.35
N LEU A 264 -22.89 15.90 -5.17
CA LEU A 264 -22.03 17.07 -5.33
C LEU A 264 -22.88 18.34 -5.47
N GLU A 265 -22.45 19.41 -4.81
CA GLU A 265 -23.05 20.73 -4.90
C GLU A 265 -21.97 21.79 -5.09
N ALA A 266 -22.06 22.58 -6.15
CA ALA A 266 -21.17 23.72 -6.41
C ALA A 266 -21.99 25.01 -6.47
N THR A 267 -21.52 26.06 -5.81
CA THR A 267 -22.18 27.37 -5.74
C THR A 267 -21.19 28.47 -6.07
N TRP A 268 -21.57 29.39 -6.96
CA TRP A 268 -20.77 30.56 -7.30
C TRP A 268 -21.60 31.82 -7.50
N SER A 269 -21.00 32.95 -7.15
CA SER A 269 -21.54 34.29 -7.40
C SER A 269 -20.91 34.91 -8.64
N VAL A 270 -21.72 35.50 -9.52
CA VAL A 270 -21.25 36.25 -10.69
C VAL A 270 -21.00 37.71 -10.30
N ILE A 271 -19.77 38.17 -10.49
CA ILE A 271 -19.38 39.57 -10.32
C ILE A 271 -19.29 40.17 -11.73
N LYS A 272 -20.24 41.04 -12.06
CA LYS A 272 -20.31 41.67 -13.38
C LYS A 272 -19.26 42.78 -13.50
N SER A 273 -18.56 42.83 -14.61
CA SER A 273 -17.69 43.96 -14.96
C SER A 273 -18.52 45.17 -15.42
N LYS A 274 -17.97 46.38 -15.26
CA LYS A 274 -18.52 47.63 -15.79
C LYS A 274 -18.44 47.70 -17.32
N ASN A 275 -17.55 46.92 -17.95
CA ASN A 275 -17.28 46.95 -19.39
C ASN A 275 -17.99 45.84 -20.19
N GLY A 276 -18.84 45.02 -19.55
CA GLY A 276 -19.60 43.95 -20.23
C GLY A 276 -19.40 42.56 -19.61
N ASN A 277 -19.90 41.53 -20.30
CA ASN A 277 -19.84 40.14 -19.82
C ASN A 277 -18.44 39.51 -19.96
N GLU A 278 -17.59 39.99 -20.88
CA GLU A 278 -16.27 39.39 -21.18
C GLU A 278 -15.28 39.49 -20.00
N ASP A 279 -15.37 40.57 -19.22
CA ASP A 279 -14.55 40.78 -18.00
C ASP A 279 -15.26 40.30 -16.71
N SER A 280 -16.41 39.65 -16.82
CA SER A 280 -17.14 39.18 -15.64
C SER A 280 -16.47 37.93 -15.06
N VAL A 281 -16.38 37.88 -13.73
CA VAL A 281 -15.75 36.76 -13.03
C VAL A 281 -16.78 35.98 -12.21
N ALA A 282 -16.53 34.69 -12.07
CA ALA A 282 -17.26 33.80 -11.18
C ALA A 282 -16.40 33.53 -9.94
N LYS A 283 -16.92 33.94 -8.78
CA LYS A 283 -16.34 33.62 -7.48
C LYS A 283 -17.04 32.39 -6.93
N LEU A 284 -16.30 31.28 -6.81
CA LEU A 284 -16.83 30.06 -6.21
C LEU A 284 -16.98 30.27 -4.69
N THR A 285 -18.21 30.15 -4.19
CA THR A 285 -18.56 30.40 -2.79
C THR A 285 -18.79 29.11 -2.00
N GLY A 286 -19.01 27.99 -2.68
CA GLY A 286 -19.12 26.67 -2.05
C GLY A 286 -18.89 25.54 -3.04
N LEU A 287 -18.20 24.49 -2.58
CA LEU A 287 -18.04 23.25 -3.33
C LEU A 287 -18.05 22.09 -2.33
N ASN A 288 -19.14 21.33 -2.33
CA ASN A 288 -19.35 20.24 -1.41
C ASN A 288 -19.44 18.92 -2.18
N VAL A 289 -18.74 17.90 -1.70
CA VAL A 289 -19.01 16.50 -2.04
C VAL A 289 -19.64 15.89 -0.81
N ARG A 290 -20.93 15.57 -0.92
CA ARG A 290 -21.77 15.17 0.21
C ARG A 290 -21.69 16.19 1.36
N SER A 291 -21.20 15.80 2.53
CA SER A 291 -21.04 16.65 3.71
C SER A 291 -19.67 17.32 3.81
N GLN A 292 -18.75 17.06 2.89
CA GLN A 292 -17.40 17.61 2.93
C GLN A 292 -17.27 18.86 2.06
N ASN A 293 -16.79 19.95 2.66
CA ASN A 293 -16.51 21.21 1.96
C ASN A 293 -15.08 21.22 1.42
N ILE A 294 -14.96 21.19 0.09
CA ILE A 294 -13.69 21.11 -0.65
C ILE A 294 -12.99 22.47 -0.72
N MET A 295 -13.70 23.57 -0.48
CA MET A 295 -13.12 24.92 -0.52
C MET A 295 -11.95 25.08 0.46
N MET A 296 -11.86 24.25 1.48
CA MET A 296 -10.77 24.25 2.48
C MET A 296 -9.48 23.57 1.99
N LYS A 297 -9.48 22.89 0.84
CA LYS A 297 -8.31 22.15 0.30
C LYS A 297 -7.40 22.98 -0.61
N GLY A 298 -7.63 24.30 -0.68
CA GLY A 298 -6.84 25.22 -1.51
C GLY A 298 -7.20 25.18 -2.99
N PHE A 299 -6.62 26.09 -3.79
CA PHE A 299 -6.95 26.27 -5.21
C PHE A 299 -6.83 24.96 -6.01
N ARG A 300 -5.70 24.26 -5.83
CA ARG A 300 -5.42 22.98 -6.51
C ARG A 300 -6.50 21.93 -6.23
N GLY A 301 -6.87 21.74 -4.97
CA GLY A 301 -7.91 20.78 -4.59
C GLY A 301 -9.30 21.16 -5.07
N VAL A 302 -9.59 22.46 -5.21
CA VAL A 302 -10.86 22.90 -5.80
C VAL A 302 -10.88 22.65 -7.31
N MET A 303 -9.78 22.92 -8.02
CA MET A 303 -9.65 22.63 -9.45
C MET A 303 -9.74 21.12 -9.74
N GLY A 304 -9.09 20.27 -8.95
CA GLY A 304 -9.23 18.81 -9.10
C GLY A 304 -10.69 18.36 -9.00
N MET A 305 -11.44 18.92 -8.06
CA MET A 305 -12.87 18.62 -7.91
C MET A 305 -13.72 19.17 -9.07
N ILE A 306 -13.37 20.32 -9.65
CA ILE A 306 -13.98 20.78 -10.91
C ILE A 306 -13.71 19.78 -12.04
N GLY A 307 -12.52 19.16 -12.07
CA GLY A 307 -12.17 18.08 -13.00
C GLY A 307 -13.07 16.84 -12.85
N VAL A 308 -13.37 16.45 -11.61
CA VAL A 308 -14.33 15.38 -11.30
C VAL A 308 -15.72 15.70 -11.84
N ILE A 309 -16.21 16.93 -11.64
CA ILE A 309 -17.50 17.38 -12.19
C ILE A 309 -17.48 17.28 -13.72
N ASN A 310 -16.42 17.78 -14.36
CA ASN A 310 -16.27 17.78 -15.81
C ASN A 310 -16.39 16.38 -16.41
N ARG A 311 -15.58 15.45 -15.90
CA ARG A 311 -15.52 14.06 -16.37
C ARG A 311 -16.84 13.34 -16.11
N THR A 312 -17.47 13.60 -14.96
CA THR A 312 -18.80 13.06 -14.63
C THR A 312 -19.86 13.57 -15.62
N HIS A 313 -19.86 14.86 -15.96
CA HIS A 313 -20.77 15.41 -16.97
C HIS A 313 -20.52 14.82 -18.37
N ALA A 314 -19.26 14.59 -18.76
CA ALA A 314 -18.93 13.96 -20.03
C ALA A 314 -19.54 12.54 -20.12
N ASP A 315 -19.46 11.75 -19.05
CA ASP A 315 -20.16 10.46 -18.97
C ASP A 315 -21.68 10.61 -19.10
N MET A 316 -22.26 11.62 -18.44
CA MET A 316 -23.70 11.85 -18.50
C MET A 316 -24.20 12.22 -19.91
N LEU A 317 -23.38 12.85 -20.74
CA LEU A 317 -23.70 13.14 -22.14
C LEU A 317 -23.67 11.87 -23.02
N LYS A 318 -22.90 10.86 -22.62
CA LYS A 318 -22.87 9.55 -23.26
C LYS A 318 -23.97 8.67 -22.66
N LEU A 319 -25.23 8.92 -23.01
CA LEU A 319 -26.49 8.32 -22.48
C LEU A 319 -26.50 6.80 -22.11
N ARG A 320 -25.54 5.99 -22.58
CA ARG A 320 -25.40 4.55 -22.28
C ARG A 320 -24.31 4.23 -21.24
N ASN A 321 -23.51 5.21 -20.83
CA ASN A 321 -22.41 5.03 -19.90
C ASN A 321 -22.87 5.31 -18.47
N TYR A 322 -22.36 4.50 -17.55
CA TYR A 322 -22.54 4.73 -16.12
C TYR A 322 -21.59 5.87 -15.69
N PRO A 323 -22.06 6.96 -15.05
CA PRO A 323 -21.17 8.03 -14.61
C PRO A 323 -20.17 7.56 -13.55
N SER A 324 -18.90 7.46 -13.92
CA SER A 324 -17.85 6.86 -13.08
C SER A 324 -17.19 7.88 -12.17
N MET A 325 -18.00 8.67 -11.46
CA MET A 325 -17.54 9.75 -10.57
C MET A 325 -16.42 9.31 -9.61
N ARG A 326 -16.46 8.06 -9.15
CA ARG A 326 -15.47 7.51 -8.22
C ARG A 326 -14.08 7.32 -8.84
N ASP A 327 -14.01 6.89 -10.11
CA ASP A 327 -12.75 6.78 -10.83
C ASP A 327 -12.10 8.16 -10.93
N TYR A 328 -12.91 9.18 -11.20
CA TYR A 328 -12.44 10.55 -11.29
C TYR A 328 -12.02 11.10 -9.93
N LEU A 329 -12.72 10.77 -8.84
CA LEU A 329 -12.25 11.10 -7.50
C LEU A 329 -10.87 10.48 -7.23
N ALA A 330 -10.59 9.26 -7.69
CA ALA A 330 -9.25 8.67 -7.58
C ALA A 330 -8.22 9.36 -8.49
N GLU A 331 -8.56 9.58 -9.76
CA GLU A 331 -7.72 10.21 -10.78
C GLU A 331 -7.25 11.62 -10.37
N PHE A 332 -8.14 12.42 -9.78
CA PHE A 332 -7.86 13.78 -9.31
C PHE A 332 -7.44 13.85 -7.83
N GLY A 333 -7.13 12.72 -7.17
CA GLY A 333 -6.62 12.73 -5.80
C GLY A 333 -7.63 13.19 -4.74
N HIS A 334 -8.93 12.99 -4.97
CA HIS A 334 -10.03 13.38 -4.10
C HIS A 334 -10.79 12.19 -3.49
N LEU A 335 -10.27 10.98 -3.60
CA LEU A 335 -10.94 9.79 -3.10
C LEU A 335 -11.28 9.86 -1.60
N GLU A 336 -10.41 10.49 -0.81
CA GLU A 336 -10.63 10.79 0.62
C GLU A 336 -11.92 11.56 0.94
N THR A 337 -12.49 12.28 -0.04
CA THR A 337 -13.76 12.99 0.15
C THR A 337 -14.95 12.06 0.32
N MET A 338 -14.78 10.79 -0.06
CA MET A 338 -15.72 9.70 0.14
C MET A 338 -15.10 8.52 0.88
N SER A 339 -13.96 8.69 1.55
CA SER A 339 -13.22 7.57 2.13
C SER A 339 -13.84 6.91 3.34
N SER A 340 -14.94 7.42 3.89
CA SER A 340 -15.64 6.80 5.00
C SER A 340 -17.16 6.89 4.82
N SER A 341 -17.86 5.83 5.23
CA SER A 341 -19.32 5.84 5.36
C SER A 341 -19.85 6.20 6.74
N SER A 342 -18.96 6.46 7.70
CA SER A 342 -19.34 6.75 9.07
C SER A 342 -19.95 8.14 9.23
N ALA A 343 -20.90 8.21 10.16
CA ALA A 343 -21.45 9.48 10.62
C ALA A 343 -20.36 10.34 11.27
N ALA A 344 -20.54 11.66 11.21
CA ALA A 344 -19.63 12.62 11.83
C ALA A 344 -19.56 12.39 13.36
N PRO A 345 -18.37 12.55 13.97
CA PRO A 345 -18.20 12.43 15.42
C PRO A 345 -18.82 13.61 16.17
N SER A 346 -18.98 13.44 17.49
CA SER A 346 -19.38 14.53 18.38
C SER A 346 -18.25 15.56 18.58
N PHE A 347 -18.54 16.67 19.27
CA PHE A 347 -17.51 17.61 19.71
C PHE A 347 -16.60 17.03 20.81
N GLU A 348 -17.08 16.05 21.59
CA GLU A 348 -16.25 15.34 22.57
C GLU A 348 -15.34 14.31 21.91
N GLY A 349 -15.72 13.86 20.71
CA GLY A 349 -14.98 12.91 19.90
C GLY A 349 -15.31 11.45 20.23
N ARG A 350 -14.59 10.55 19.55
CA ARG A 350 -14.66 9.09 19.70
C ARG A 350 -13.32 8.45 19.35
N LEU A 351 -13.09 7.20 19.79
CA LEU A 351 -11.98 6.37 19.34
C LEU A 351 -12.46 5.46 18.21
N VAL A 352 -11.70 5.42 17.12
CA VAL A 352 -11.99 4.57 15.95
C VAL A 352 -10.82 3.64 15.67
N LEU A 353 -11.10 2.35 15.50
CA LEU A 353 -10.18 1.34 14.99
C LEU A 353 -10.54 1.01 13.53
N VAL A 354 -9.52 0.89 12.69
CA VAL A 354 -9.64 0.37 11.31
C VAL A 354 -8.53 -0.64 11.07
N SER A 355 -8.90 -1.87 10.68
CA SER A 355 -7.93 -2.87 10.21
C SER A 355 -7.59 -2.60 8.76
N ARG A 356 -6.34 -2.24 8.44
CA ARG A 356 -5.87 -2.10 7.05
C ARG A 356 -5.33 -3.43 6.50
N GLY A 357 -4.97 -4.35 7.38
CA GLY A 357 -4.62 -5.73 7.05
C GLY A 357 -4.53 -6.60 8.31
N GLY A 358 -4.40 -7.92 8.11
CA GLY A 358 -4.38 -8.93 9.17
C GLY A 358 -5.74 -9.61 9.45
N ASN A 359 -6.86 -9.04 8.99
CA ASN A 359 -8.19 -9.69 9.05
C ASN A 359 -8.59 -10.17 7.64
N ASN A 360 -7.86 -11.15 7.13
CA ASN A 360 -7.76 -11.48 5.71
C ASN A 360 -8.75 -12.58 5.31
N LEU A 361 -10.04 -12.33 5.57
CA LEU A 361 -11.10 -13.31 5.33
C LEU A 361 -11.62 -13.33 3.89
N ARG A 362 -11.18 -12.38 3.06
CA ARG A 362 -11.71 -12.18 1.72
C ARG A 362 -10.73 -11.42 0.82
N GLU A 363 -10.65 -11.84 -0.44
CA GLU A 363 -9.66 -11.31 -1.39
C GLU A 363 -9.78 -9.78 -1.57
N ILE A 364 -8.64 -9.08 -1.35
CA ILE A 364 -8.48 -7.63 -1.56
C ILE A 364 -7.99 -7.36 -2.98
N TYR A 365 -7.09 -8.20 -3.49
CA TYR A 365 -6.55 -8.19 -4.85
C TYR A 365 -6.18 -9.63 -5.20
N PRO A 366 -6.24 -10.08 -6.47
CA PRO A 366 -5.89 -11.45 -6.84
C PRO A 366 -4.60 -11.98 -6.17
N GLY A 367 -4.78 -12.87 -5.18
CA GLY A 367 -3.67 -13.43 -4.39
C GLY A 367 -3.22 -12.64 -3.15
N ILE A 368 -4.01 -11.68 -2.67
CA ILE A 368 -3.83 -10.93 -1.41
C ILE A 368 -5.17 -10.82 -0.68
N GLY A 369 -5.17 -11.07 0.63
CA GLY A 369 -6.33 -10.85 1.51
C GLY A 369 -7.13 -12.10 1.82
N GLU A 370 -6.63 -13.28 1.43
CA GLU A 370 -7.09 -14.63 1.82
C GLU A 370 -5.89 -15.47 2.26
N ASP A 371 -4.91 -14.79 2.85
CA ASP A 371 -3.66 -15.33 3.33
C ASP A 371 -3.27 -14.63 4.63
N ILE A 372 -2.64 -15.37 5.54
CA ILE A 372 -2.06 -14.79 6.75
C ILE A 372 -0.94 -13.82 6.38
N GLY A 373 -1.01 -12.58 6.87
CA GLY A 373 0.02 -11.57 6.74
C GLY A 373 -0.51 -10.13 6.63
N GLY A 374 0.39 -9.19 6.34
CA GLY A 374 0.03 -7.79 6.10
C GLY A 374 -0.59 -7.07 7.31
N ASN A 375 -0.19 -7.41 8.54
CA ASN A 375 -0.78 -6.82 9.73
C ASN A 375 -0.61 -5.30 9.74
N CYS A 376 -1.72 -4.59 9.94
CA CYS A 376 -1.72 -3.14 10.11
C CYS A 376 -3.05 -2.68 10.70
N LYS A 377 -2.99 -2.05 11.89
CA LYS A 377 -4.13 -1.47 12.59
C LYS A 377 -3.95 0.04 12.68
N VAL A 378 -4.98 0.79 12.29
CA VAL A 378 -5.02 2.25 12.43
C VAL A 378 -5.98 2.58 13.55
N VAL A 379 -5.46 3.23 14.60
CA VAL A 379 -6.25 3.64 15.75
C VAL A 379 -6.23 5.15 15.82
N ARG A 380 -7.40 5.80 15.83
CA ARG A 380 -7.49 7.26 15.76
C ARG A 380 -8.59 7.82 16.64
N THR A 381 -8.30 8.95 17.27
CA THR A 381 -9.31 9.79 17.91
C THR A 381 -9.88 10.74 16.85
N GLU A 382 -11.20 10.74 16.68
CA GLU A 382 -11.90 11.66 15.77
C GLU A 382 -12.78 12.63 16.56
N TRP A 383 -12.78 13.92 16.19
CA TRP A 383 -13.66 14.91 16.82
C TRP A 383 -14.11 15.98 15.83
N MET A 384 -15.23 16.62 16.14
CA MET A 384 -15.71 17.79 15.41
C MET A 384 -15.00 19.06 15.94
N ASP A 385 -14.33 19.80 15.06
CA ASP A 385 -13.74 21.09 15.41
C ASP A 385 -14.84 22.14 15.69
N ARG A 386 -14.72 22.88 16.80
CA ARG A 386 -15.74 23.85 17.19
C ARG A 386 -15.79 25.07 16.27
N LYS A 387 -14.65 25.51 15.73
CA LYS A 387 -14.48 26.72 14.92
C LYS A 387 -14.79 26.45 13.45
N THR A 388 -14.21 25.42 12.86
CA THR A 388 -14.32 25.11 11.43
C THR A 388 -15.48 24.18 11.11
N LYS A 389 -16.06 23.49 12.12
CA LYS A 389 -17.05 22.42 11.92
C LYS A 389 -16.56 21.29 10.99
N SER A 390 -15.24 21.11 10.91
CA SER A 390 -14.62 20.00 10.17
C SER A 390 -14.25 18.86 11.11
N ILE A 391 -14.24 17.64 10.58
CA ILE A 391 -13.74 16.48 11.32
C ILE A 391 -12.21 16.59 11.41
N ARG A 392 -11.68 16.45 12.62
CA ARG A 392 -10.25 16.36 12.92
C ARG A 392 -9.93 14.95 13.39
N ARG A 393 -8.69 14.54 13.15
CA ARG A 393 -8.18 13.22 13.48
C ARG A 393 -6.78 13.34 14.05
N LEU A 394 -6.46 12.48 14.99
CA LEU A 394 -5.10 12.19 15.46
C LEU A 394 -5.05 10.71 15.77
N GLY A 395 -4.04 10.00 15.29
CA GLY A 395 -3.97 8.57 15.50
C GLY A 395 -2.57 8.00 15.41
N VAL A 396 -2.52 6.69 15.48
CA VAL A 396 -1.32 5.87 15.39
C VAL A 396 -1.56 4.71 14.44
N ILE A 397 -0.46 4.19 13.90
CA ILE A 397 -0.45 2.95 13.12
C ILE A 397 0.29 1.90 13.96
N MET A 398 -0.29 0.73 14.11
CA MET A 398 0.32 -0.44 14.75
C MET A 398 0.60 -1.47 13.67
N ASP A 399 1.88 -1.73 13.45
CA ASP A 399 2.47 -2.54 12.39
C ASP A 399 2.23 -2.05 10.95
N LEU A 400 3.14 -2.48 10.07
CA LEU A 400 3.10 -2.26 8.64
C LEU A 400 3.72 -3.46 7.91
N GLY A 401 2.96 -4.55 7.92
CA GLY A 401 3.36 -5.84 7.38
C GLY A 401 3.24 -6.02 5.88
N ALA A 402 4.01 -6.94 5.31
CA ALA A 402 3.89 -7.34 3.90
C ALA A 402 3.05 -8.62 3.72
N TYR A 403 2.45 -8.76 2.52
CA TYR A 403 1.83 -9.98 1.98
C TYR A 403 2.79 -10.67 1.01
N ILE A 404 2.71 -12.01 0.94
CA ILE A 404 3.44 -12.81 -0.05
C ILE A 404 2.45 -13.29 -1.11
N ILE A 405 2.56 -12.78 -2.33
CA ILE A 405 1.63 -13.13 -3.42
C ILE A 405 1.92 -14.55 -3.90
N ARG A 406 0.97 -15.48 -3.67
CA ARG A 406 1.12 -16.92 -3.96
C ARG A 406 0.79 -17.32 -5.41
N LYS A 407 0.03 -16.49 -6.13
CA LYS A 407 -0.36 -16.74 -7.54
C LYS A 407 0.74 -16.23 -8.49
N LYS A 408 0.88 -16.86 -9.67
CA LYS A 408 1.77 -16.34 -10.73
C LYS A 408 1.34 -14.91 -11.08
N SER A 409 2.15 -13.94 -10.68
CA SER A 409 1.94 -12.50 -10.87
C SER A 409 3.27 -11.87 -11.23
N LYS A 410 3.24 -10.72 -11.93
CA LYS A 410 4.43 -9.87 -12.06
C LYS A 410 4.83 -9.25 -10.71
N TRP A 411 3.85 -9.08 -9.81
CA TRP A 411 4.05 -8.54 -8.47
C TRP A 411 4.64 -9.62 -7.55
N THR A 412 5.71 -9.26 -6.84
CA THR A 412 6.44 -10.16 -5.94
C THR A 412 5.92 -10.09 -4.50
N GLY A 413 5.16 -9.05 -4.16
CA GLY A 413 4.56 -8.85 -2.84
C GLY A 413 3.55 -7.71 -2.83
N GLY A 414 2.95 -7.46 -1.66
CA GLY A 414 2.10 -6.30 -1.45
C GLY A 414 1.98 -5.96 0.02
N GLY A 415 1.15 -4.98 0.37
CA GLY A 415 0.94 -4.60 1.76
C GLY A 415 -0.13 -3.52 1.94
N PRO A 416 -0.47 -3.21 3.21
CA PRO A 416 -1.52 -2.27 3.55
C PRO A 416 -1.29 -0.88 2.95
N ASP A 417 -2.39 -0.27 2.50
CA ASP A 417 -2.40 1.12 2.04
C ASP A 417 -2.77 2.06 3.21
N ILE A 418 -1.80 2.87 3.61
CA ILE A 418 -1.90 3.83 4.73
C ILE A 418 -1.63 5.27 4.27
N VAL A 419 -1.58 5.55 2.97
CA VAL A 419 -1.18 6.87 2.43
C VAL A 419 -2.01 8.00 3.03
N GLU A 420 -3.34 7.80 3.11
CA GLU A 420 -4.29 8.78 3.66
C GLU A 420 -4.19 8.86 5.20
N ASP A 421 -3.82 7.77 5.86
CA ASP A 421 -3.71 7.72 7.31
C ASP A 421 -2.48 8.50 7.82
N LEU A 422 -1.39 8.52 7.03
CA LEU A 422 -0.16 9.28 7.35
C LEU A 422 -0.37 10.80 7.42
N GLU A 423 -1.48 11.33 6.92
CA GLU A 423 -1.80 12.76 7.06
C GLU A 423 -1.97 13.15 8.53
N TYR A 424 -2.54 12.27 9.35
CA TYR A 424 -2.89 12.52 10.74
C TYR A 424 -2.31 11.49 11.74
N CYS A 425 -1.75 10.39 11.25
CA CYS A 425 -0.98 9.44 12.06
C CYS A 425 0.52 9.72 11.90
N LYS A 426 1.12 10.38 12.89
CA LYS A 426 2.55 10.72 12.86
C LYS A 426 3.43 9.66 13.51
N ASP A 427 2.84 8.80 14.32
CA ASP A 427 3.53 7.80 15.12
C ASP A 427 3.14 6.40 14.65
N ILE A 428 4.14 5.60 14.29
CA ILE A 428 4.00 4.22 13.79
C ILE A 428 4.72 3.30 14.77
N PHE A 429 3.99 2.36 15.35
CA PHE A 429 4.46 1.42 16.36
C PHE A 429 4.67 0.05 15.71
N ILE A 430 5.86 -0.52 15.84
CA ILE A 430 6.19 -1.84 15.32
C ILE A 430 6.34 -2.81 16.49
N SER A 431 5.55 -3.87 16.46
CA SER A 431 5.46 -4.90 17.49
C SER A 431 6.70 -5.78 17.50
N HIS A 432 7.04 -6.37 16.34
CA HIS A 432 8.24 -7.18 16.14
C HIS A 432 8.73 -7.18 14.67
N HIS A 433 9.82 -7.91 14.38
CA HIS A 433 10.58 -7.77 13.12
C HIS A 433 10.23 -8.76 12.00
N HIS A 434 9.12 -9.50 12.14
CA HIS A 434 8.66 -10.41 11.09
C HIS A 434 8.18 -9.65 9.85
N LEU A 435 8.19 -10.36 8.72
CA LEU A 435 7.92 -9.79 7.40
C LEU A 435 6.53 -9.15 7.32
N ASP A 436 5.55 -9.81 7.93
CA ASP A 436 4.15 -9.44 7.99
C ASP A 436 3.81 -8.45 9.13
N HIS A 437 4.83 -7.85 9.76
CA HIS A 437 4.67 -6.75 10.72
C HIS A 437 5.55 -5.52 10.40
N LEU A 438 6.72 -5.70 9.80
CA LEU A 438 7.71 -4.62 9.59
C LEU A 438 7.97 -4.28 8.11
N ASP A 439 8.05 -5.27 7.22
CA ASP A 439 8.80 -5.10 5.96
C ASP A 439 8.15 -4.13 4.98
N PHE A 440 6.85 -3.91 5.13
CA PHE A 440 6.13 -3.03 4.23
C PHE A 440 6.37 -1.55 4.51
N ILE A 441 7.18 -1.22 5.52
CA ILE A 441 7.69 0.14 5.72
C ILE A 441 8.68 0.59 4.62
N ILE A 442 9.36 -0.36 3.98
CA ILE A 442 10.39 -0.11 2.98
C ILE A 442 9.87 0.71 1.80
N PRO A 443 8.78 0.35 1.09
CA PRO A 443 8.26 1.13 -0.02
C PRO A 443 7.90 2.57 0.40
N TYR A 444 7.36 2.76 1.60
CA TYR A 444 6.97 4.08 2.09
C TYR A 444 8.17 5.00 2.39
N ILE A 445 9.25 4.47 2.98
CA ILE A 445 10.49 5.23 3.21
C ILE A 445 11.21 5.46 1.88
N LYS A 446 11.34 4.43 1.03
CA LYS A 446 12.04 4.53 -0.26
C LYS A 446 11.43 5.59 -1.17
N ARG A 447 10.09 5.72 -1.15
CA ARG A 447 9.31 6.71 -1.90
C ARG A 447 9.11 8.04 -1.16
N ALA A 448 9.76 8.25 -0.01
CA ALA A 448 9.64 9.46 0.81
C ALA A 448 8.19 9.84 1.20
N ILE A 449 7.31 8.85 1.30
CA ILE A 449 5.91 9.02 1.74
C ILE A 449 5.88 9.14 3.26
N ILE A 450 6.62 8.27 3.95
CA ILE A 450 6.99 8.50 5.34
C ILE A 450 8.06 9.61 5.34
N LYS A 451 7.67 10.78 5.85
CA LYS A 451 8.47 12.00 5.91
C LYS A 451 9.21 12.16 7.25
N PRO A 452 10.22 13.06 7.35
CA PRO A 452 11.00 13.29 8.59
C PRO A 452 10.20 13.75 9.83
N HIS A 453 8.94 14.16 9.66
CA HIS A 453 8.07 14.52 10.79
C HIS A 453 7.30 13.33 11.36
N HIS A 454 7.34 12.15 10.72
CA HIS A 454 6.83 10.91 11.29
C HIS A 454 7.87 10.27 12.21
N CYS A 455 7.42 9.50 13.18
CA CYS A 455 8.25 8.73 14.10
C CYS A 455 7.91 7.24 14.05
N LEU A 456 8.95 6.41 14.01
CA LEU A 456 8.82 4.97 14.19
C LEU A 456 9.20 4.60 15.61
N HIS A 457 8.32 3.89 16.29
CA HIS A 457 8.49 3.39 17.66
C HIS A 457 8.71 1.89 17.59
N MET A 458 9.88 1.44 18.03
CA MET A 458 10.26 0.03 17.95
C MET A 458 11.34 -0.30 18.98
N THR A 459 11.57 -1.58 19.25
CA THR A 459 12.69 -1.99 20.12
C THR A 459 14.03 -1.86 19.40
N PRO A 460 15.17 -1.82 20.13
CA PRO A 460 16.49 -1.85 19.52
C PRO A 460 16.73 -3.06 18.60
N GLU A 461 16.16 -4.23 18.92
CA GLU A 461 16.26 -5.46 18.12
C GLU A 461 15.54 -5.29 16.78
N VAL A 462 14.30 -4.77 16.80
CA VAL A 462 13.52 -4.46 15.59
C VAL A 462 14.23 -3.41 14.72
N PHE A 463 14.81 -2.37 15.33
CA PHE A 463 15.55 -1.34 14.59
C PHE A 463 16.77 -1.88 13.85
N GLU A 464 17.55 -2.77 14.46
CA GLU A 464 18.71 -3.37 13.79
C GLU A 464 18.32 -4.27 12.60
N MET A 465 17.14 -4.89 12.67
CA MET A 465 16.55 -5.65 11.56
C MET A 465 16.04 -4.71 10.45
N ALA A 466 15.30 -3.65 10.81
CA ALA A 466 14.82 -2.65 9.87
C ALA A 466 15.98 -1.97 9.12
N LYS A 467 17.04 -1.60 9.86
CA LYS A 467 18.26 -0.99 9.31
C LYS A 467 18.94 -1.89 8.27
N ASP A 468 19.05 -3.18 8.55
CA ASP A 468 19.62 -4.16 7.61
C ASP A 468 18.80 -4.22 6.32
N LYS A 469 17.47 -4.35 6.47
CA LYS A 469 16.53 -4.39 5.35
C LYS A 469 16.63 -3.11 4.51
N LEU A 470 16.56 -1.94 5.12
CA LEU A 470 16.66 -0.64 4.44
C LEU A 470 18.00 -0.45 3.71
N SER A 471 19.11 -0.90 4.30
CA SER A 471 20.43 -0.80 3.68
C SER A 471 20.53 -1.60 2.36
N LYS A 472 19.83 -2.74 2.24
CA LYS A 472 19.75 -3.52 1.00
C LYS A 472 19.05 -2.76 -0.13
N TRP A 473 18.20 -1.81 0.23
CA TRP A 473 17.50 -0.90 -0.68
C TRP A 473 18.23 0.44 -0.91
N GLY A 474 19.46 0.57 -0.42
CA GLY A 474 20.31 1.75 -0.59
C GLY A 474 19.97 2.92 0.34
N ILE A 475 19.12 2.71 1.35
CA ILE A 475 18.74 3.72 2.34
C ILE A 475 19.68 3.58 3.54
N LYS A 476 20.51 4.59 3.77
CA LYS A 476 21.45 4.64 4.90
C LYS A 476 20.82 5.39 6.08
N LEU A 477 21.47 5.33 7.25
CA LEU A 477 20.97 6.00 8.46
C LEU A 477 20.96 7.54 8.35
N ASP A 478 21.89 8.09 7.58
CA ASP A 478 22.05 9.52 7.31
C ASP A 478 21.21 10.00 6.11
N ASP A 479 20.41 9.12 5.50
CA ASP A 479 19.57 9.44 4.36
C ASP A 479 18.44 10.40 4.75
N SER A 480 18.20 11.44 3.95
CA SER A 480 17.19 12.46 4.21
C SER A 480 15.75 11.92 4.22
N ARG A 481 15.54 10.71 3.68
CA ARG A 481 14.26 10.01 3.69
C ARG A 481 13.96 9.32 5.01
N MET A 482 14.97 9.10 5.87
CA MET A 482 14.77 8.39 7.14
C MET A 482 13.81 9.15 8.06
N PRO A 483 12.76 8.50 8.60
CA PRO A 483 11.92 9.08 9.63
C PRO A 483 12.68 9.18 10.97
N LYS A 484 12.08 9.88 11.93
CA LYS A 484 12.55 9.83 13.31
C LYS A 484 12.40 8.40 13.84
N ILE A 485 13.37 7.96 14.62
CA ILE A 485 13.34 6.66 15.29
C ILE A 485 13.31 6.92 16.80
N ASN A 486 12.31 6.34 17.47
CA ASN A 486 12.21 6.29 18.91
C ASN A 486 12.37 4.83 19.37
N LEU A 487 13.46 4.56 20.09
CA LEU A 487 13.73 3.22 20.61
C LEU A 487 12.99 3.04 21.93
N LEU A 488 12.13 2.03 22.00
CA LEU A 488 11.35 1.71 23.19
C LEU A 488 12.17 0.87 24.16
N GLU A 489 12.07 1.18 25.45
CA GLU A 489 12.68 0.44 26.55
C GLU A 489 11.66 0.25 27.69
N GLY A 490 11.69 -0.93 28.32
CA GLY A 490 10.81 -1.27 29.44
C GLY A 490 9.32 -1.14 29.12
N ALA A 491 8.51 -0.77 30.12
CA ALA A 491 7.10 -0.41 29.94
C ALA A 491 6.91 1.09 30.14
N GLY A 492 6.09 1.72 29.30
CA GLY A 492 5.89 3.17 29.32
C GLY A 492 4.61 3.62 28.63
N VAL A 493 4.41 4.94 28.58
CA VAL A 493 3.26 5.60 27.95
C VAL A 493 3.74 6.80 27.16
N LEU A 494 3.26 6.95 25.92
CA LEU A 494 3.52 8.11 25.06
C LEU A 494 2.24 8.91 24.83
N ASP A 495 2.32 10.23 25.00
CA ASP A 495 1.18 11.14 24.84
C ASP A 495 1.23 11.88 23.51
N LEU A 496 0.11 11.88 22.78
CA LEU A 496 -0.03 12.53 21.48
C LEU A 496 -1.05 13.66 21.55
N LYS A 497 -0.61 14.86 21.15
CA LYS A 497 -1.37 16.11 21.25
C LYS A 497 -1.71 16.65 19.87
N ASP A 498 -2.85 17.32 19.76
CA ASP A 498 -3.19 18.08 18.56
C ASP A 498 -2.41 19.41 18.46
N ASP A 499 -2.63 20.14 17.38
CA ASP A 499 -1.98 21.43 17.09
C ASP A 499 -2.26 22.51 18.15
N ASP A 500 -3.36 22.39 18.90
CA ASP A 500 -3.72 23.28 20.01
C ASP A 500 -3.07 22.82 21.35
N GLY A 501 -2.29 21.74 21.33
CA GLY A 501 -1.63 21.15 22.49
C GLY A 501 -2.56 20.30 23.38
N VAL A 502 -3.78 20.00 22.93
CA VAL A 502 -4.74 19.17 23.66
C VAL A 502 -4.37 17.70 23.49
N LEU A 503 -4.31 16.96 24.60
CA LEU A 503 -4.06 15.52 24.58
C LEU A 503 -5.22 14.77 23.91
N ARG A 504 -4.92 14.06 22.82
CA ARG A 504 -5.91 13.32 22.01
C ARG A 504 -5.72 11.81 22.06
N MET A 505 -4.54 11.34 22.41
CA MET A 505 -4.26 9.91 22.56
C MET A 505 -3.11 9.68 23.54
N SER A 506 -3.16 8.57 24.26
CA SER A 506 -2.01 8.02 24.98
C SER A 506 -1.78 6.58 24.52
N VAL A 507 -0.54 6.20 24.24
CA VAL A 507 -0.17 4.83 23.85
C VAL A 507 0.70 4.20 24.93
N ALA A 508 0.17 3.22 25.65
CA ALA A 508 0.94 2.41 26.58
C ALA A 508 1.64 1.28 25.81
N TYR A 509 2.85 0.90 26.23
CA TYR A 509 3.64 -0.17 25.61
C TYR A 509 4.39 -0.99 26.66
N GLY A 510 4.72 -2.24 26.31
CA GLY A 510 5.55 -3.12 27.13
C GLY A 510 6.56 -3.86 26.28
N VAL A 511 7.83 -3.43 26.28
CA VAL A 511 8.87 -4.06 25.46
C VAL A 511 8.98 -5.55 25.73
N ASP A 512 8.95 -6.34 24.65
CA ASP A 512 9.04 -7.80 24.64
C ASP A 512 8.04 -8.51 25.57
N ALA A 513 6.94 -7.87 25.97
CA ALA A 513 6.07 -8.43 27.01
C ALA A 513 5.32 -9.68 26.54
N VAL A 514 5.07 -9.84 25.23
CA VAL A 514 4.33 -10.97 24.66
C VAL A 514 5.30 -12.04 24.16
N PRO A 515 5.19 -13.30 24.64
CA PRO A 515 5.95 -14.40 24.08
C PRO A 515 5.43 -14.76 22.68
N HIS A 516 6.36 -14.81 21.73
CA HIS A 516 6.16 -15.23 20.35
C HIS A 516 7.48 -15.83 19.83
N SER A 517 7.55 -16.23 18.57
CA SER A 517 8.80 -16.72 17.96
C SER A 517 9.86 -15.63 17.79
N ALA A 518 9.44 -14.38 17.59
CA ALA A 518 10.21 -13.17 17.87
C ALA A 518 9.74 -12.55 19.18
N LYS A 519 10.58 -11.72 19.82
CA LYS A 519 10.15 -10.98 21.01
C LYS A 519 9.17 -9.89 20.60
N ASP A 520 7.96 -9.91 21.17
CA ASP A 520 6.87 -9.04 20.70
C ASP A 520 6.48 -7.97 21.72
N THR A 521 6.26 -6.76 21.21
CA THR A 521 5.93 -5.56 22.00
C THR A 521 4.44 -5.20 21.83
N PRO A 522 3.60 -5.47 22.83
CA PRO A 522 2.19 -5.05 22.80
C PRO A 522 2.02 -3.54 23.04
N PHE A 523 0.90 -3.01 22.55
CA PHE A 523 0.49 -1.61 22.66
C PHE A 523 -0.96 -1.48 23.14
N ILE A 524 -1.28 -0.39 23.85
CA ILE A 524 -2.66 0.02 24.15
C ILE A 524 -2.85 1.47 23.76
N ALA A 525 -3.71 1.75 22.80
CA ALA A 525 -4.09 3.09 22.42
C ALA A 525 -5.35 3.53 23.19
N TYR A 526 -5.22 4.56 24.01
CA TYR A 526 -6.31 5.22 24.71
C TYR A 526 -6.74 6.47 23.95
N GLY A 527 -7.99 6.52 23.48
CA GLY A 527 -8.57 7.72 22.92
C GLY A 527 -8.81 8.76 24.01
N ARG A 528 -8.38 10.00 23.81
CA ARG A 528 -8.46 11.07 24.83
C ARG A 528 -9.10 12.34 24.30
N HIS A 529 -9.73 13.06 25.24
CA HIS A 529 -10.07 14.47 25.07
C HIS A 529 -9.60 15.21 26.33
N GLY A 530 -8.33 15.59 26.35
CA GLY A 530 -7.66 16.07 27.56
C GLY A 530 -7.61 14.97 28.63
N LYS A 531 -8.35 15.18 29.74
CA LYS A 531 -8.39 14.23 30.87
C LYS A 531 -9.43 13.12 30.72
N LYS A 532 -10.35 13.20 29.75
CA LYS A 532 -11.40 12.20 29.54
C LYS A 532 -10.88 11.06 28.67
N ILE A 533 -11.07 9.82 29.12
CA ILE A 533 -10.88 8.61 28.30
C ILE A 533 -12.17 8.34 27.50
N LEU A 534 -12.02 8.16 26.19
CA LEU A 534 -13.12 7.91 25.26
C LEU A 534 -13.36 6.41 25.03
N GLY A 535 -12.29 5.62 25.11
CA GLY A 535 -12.23 4.18 24.90
C GLY A 535 -10.78 3.75 24.74
N SER A 536 -10.52 2.45 24.64
CA SER A 536 -9.16 1.94 24.45
C SER A 536 -9.10 0.64 23.65
N TYR A 537 -8.04 0.52 22.84
CA TYR A 537 -7.75 -0.67 22.05
C TYR A 537 -6.38 -1.24 22.41
N MET A 538 -6.33 -2.52 22.76
CA MET A 538 -5.11 -3.27 23.03
C MET A 538 -4.75 -4.12 21.81
N TYR A 539 -3.53 -3.93 21.32
CA TYR A 539 -2.94 -4.70 20.25
C TYR A 539 -1.76 -5.49 20.81
N LEU A 540 -1.82 -6.81 20.72
CA LEU A 540 -0.81 -7.69 21.31
C LEU A 540 0.28 -8.10 20.31
N GLY A 541 0.03 -7.92 19.00
CA GLY A 541 0.84 -8.52 17.95
C GLY A 541 0.56 -10.01 17.81
N ASP A 542 1.57 -10.79 17.44
CA ASP A 542 1.46 -12.24 17.31
C ASP A 542 1.76 -12.89 18.65
N MET A 543 1.06 -13.96 19.01
CA MET A 543 1.14 -14.46 20.37
C MET A 543 1.02 -15.98 20.52
N ARG A 544 1.77 -16.50 21.49
CA ARG A 544 1.55 -17.78 22.17
C ARG A 544 1.45 -17.53 23.67
N TYR A 545 1.12 -18.55 24.44
CA TYR A 545 1.18 -18.47 25.89
C TYR A 545 2.36 -19.31 26.40
N ASP A 546 3.24 -18.70 27.18
CA ASP A 546 4.44 -19.37 27.74
C ASP A 546 4.66 -18.93 29.19
N GLU A 547 4.43 -19.83 30.14
CA GLU A 547 4.64 -19.57 31.56
C GLU A 547 6.11 -19.30 31.89
N ASP A 548 7.04 -19.96 31.21
CA ASP A 548 8.47 -19.80 31.46
C ASP A 548 8.88 -18.36 31.10
N TRP A 549 8.27 -17.79 30.05
CA TRP A 549 8.48 -16.39 29.69
C TRP A 549 7.96 -15.42 30.76
N PHE A 550 6.75 -15.64 31.28
CA PHE A 550 6.18 -14.74 32.30
C PHE A 550 6.86 -14.86 33.66
N ALA A 551 7.48 -16.00 33.96
CA ALA A 551 8.29 -16.17 35.16
C ALA A 551 9.58 -15.31 35.09
N ASP A 552 10.19 -15.21 33.91
CA ASP A 552 11.41 -14.44 33.69
C ASP A 552 11.14 -12.96 33.37
N HIS A 553 9.95 -12.63 32.83
CA HIS A 553 9.58 -11.29 32.38
C HIS A 553 8.14 -10.91 32.80
N ASP A 554 7.98 -10.41 34.02
CA ASP A 554 6.72 -9.82 34.50
C ASP A 554 6.67 -8.31 34.19
N SER A 555 6.23 -7.99 32.96
CA SER A 555 6.15 -6.60 32.50
C SER A 555 5.05 -5.80 33.23
N PRO A 556 5.32 -4.56 33.68
CA PRO A 556 4.30 -3.66 34.25
C PRO A 556 3.11 -3.38 33.31
N PHE A 557 3.28 -3.63 32.00
CA PHE A 557 2.23 -3.54 30.99
C PHE A 557 0.99 -4.35 31.33
N TRP A 558 1.14 -5.49 32.02
CA TRP A 558 0.02 -6.35 32.42
C TRP A 558 -0.90 -5.73 33.48
N ASN A 559 -0.51 -4.58 34.05
CA ASN A 559 -1.36 -3.75 34.90
C ASN A 559 -1.58 -2.35 34.28
N PRO A 560 -2.41 -2.24 33.23
CA PRO A 560 -2.60 -1.01 32.47
C PRO A 560 -3.12 0.15 33.33
N VAL A 561 -4.00 -0.13 34.30
CA VAL A 561 -4.54 0.87 35.23
C VAL A 561 -3.41 1.50 36.05
N SER A 562 -2.55 0.68 36.67
CA SER A 562 -1.41 1.19 37.45
C SER A 562 -0.40 1.93 36.57
N LEU A 563 -0.12 1.42 35.37
CA LEU A 563 0.80 2.04 34.42
C LEU A 563 0.30 3.44 34.02
N MET A 564 -0.97 3.56 33.66
CA MET A 564 -1.59 4.83 33.26
C MET A 564 -1.72 5.81 34.44
N LEU A 565 -2.09 5.36 35.64
CA LEU A 565 -2.17 6.23 36.83
C LEU A 565 -0.79 6.72 37.29
N LYS A 566 0.26 5.91 37.11
CA LYS A 566 1.64 6.33 37.38
C LYS A 566 2.09 7.41 36.39
N HIS A 567 1.68 7.29 35.11
CA HIS A 567 1.99 8.26 34.06
C HIS A 567 1.20 9.57 34.22
N ASP A 568 -0.12 9.47 34.45
CA ASP A 568 -1.02 10.61 34.63
C ASP A 568 -1.94 10.40 35.85
N PRO A 569 -1.52 10.86 37.04
CA PRO A 569 -2.31 10.76 38.27
C PRO A 569 -3.65 11.50 38.22
N THR A 570 -3.86 12.40 37.25
CA THR A 570 -5.12 13.14 37.11
C THR A 570 -6.26 12.29 36.56
N LEU A 571 -5.96 11.06 36.13
CA LEU A 571 -6.94 10.05 35.72
C LEU A 571 -7.59 9.30 36.91
N LYS A 572 -7.18 9.58 38.15
CA LYS A 572 -7.81 9.02 39.34
C LYS A 572 -9.32 9.31 39.35
N GLY A 573 -10.13 8.28 39.62
CA GLY A 573 -11.58 8.30 39.46
C GLY A 573 -12.10 7.86 38.08
N GLN A 574 -11.22 7.48 37.16
CA GLN A 574 -11.55 6.89 35.86
C GLN A 574 -10.93 5.48 35.68
N GLU A 575 -10.61 4.78 36.76
CA GLU A 575 -9.88 3.52 36.76
C GLU A 575 -10.55 2.45 35.86
N GLU A 576 -11.88 2.37 35.88
CA GLU A 576 -12.67 1.47 35.02
C GLU A 576 -12.55 1.78 33.51
N ASN A 577 -12.22 3.02 33.15
CA ASN A 577 -11.99 3.43 31.75
C ASN A 577 -10.53 3.18 31.33
N LEU A 578 -9.63 2.91 32.27
CA LEU A 578 -8.23 2.53 32.01
C LEU A 578 -8.07 1.03 31.79
N ILE A 579 -9.11 0.25 32.07
CA ILE A 579 -9.19 -1.14 31.64
C ILE A 579 -9.40 -1.14 30.11
N PRO A 580 -8.58 -1.89 29.34
CA PRO A 580 -8.73 -1.99 27.89
C PRO A 580 -10.17 -2.31 27.48
N THR A 581 -10.80 -1.49 26.63
CA THR A 581 -12.17 -1.78 26.18
C THR A 581 -12.15 -3.00 25.25
N TYR A 582 -11.31 -2.96 24.21
CA TYR A 582 -11.28 -3.98 23.16
C TYR A 582 -9.86 -4.49 22.94
N THR A 583 -9.72 -5.80 22.74
CA THR A 583 -8.48 -6.43 22.31
C THR A 583 -8.79 -7.45 21.22
N GLU A 584 -7.89 -7.59 20.26
CA GLU A 584 -7.92 -8.72 19.31
C GLU A 584 -6.85 -9.74 19.73
N GLN A 585 -7.19 -11.04 19.70
CA GLN A 585 -6.25 -12.13 19.90
C GLN A 585 -5.93 -12.84 18.59
N ASP A 586 -4.74 -13.44 18.51
CA ASP A 586 -4.24 -14.13 17.33
C ASP A 586 -5.06 -15.40 17.04
N GLY A 587 -5.68 -15.43 15.86
CA GLY A 587 -6.53 -16.53 15.39
C GLY A 587 -5.82 -17.60 14.58
N THR A 588 -4.50 -17.50 14.38
CA THR A 588 -3.73 -18.37 13.45
C THR A 588 -3.86 -19.85 13.74
N SER A 589 -3.84 -20.24 15.02
CA SER A 589 -3.79 -21.65 15.44
C SER A 589 -4.93 -22.06 16.39
N VAL A 590 -5.95 -21.21 16.55
CA VAL A 590 -7.04 -21.43 17.53
C VAL A 590 -7.89 -22.68 17.26
N LYS A 591 -8.00 -23.14 16.01
CA LYS A 591 -8.67 -24.41 15.65
C LYS A 591 -7.98 -25.63 16.22
N ARG A 592 -6.69 -25.53 16.51
CA ARG A 592 -5.93 -26.65 17.06
C ARG A 592 -6.23 -26.74 18.54
N HIS A 593 -6.80 -27.86 18.97
CA HIS A 593 -7.07 -28.11 20.37
C HIS A 593 -5.78 -28.31 21.20
N GLY A 594 -5.92 -28.17 22.51
CA GLY A 594 -4.82 -28.32 23.46
C GLY A 594 -3.87 -27.12 23.45
N ARG A 595 -2.68 -27.31 24.01
CA ARG A 595 -1.63 -26.30 24.10
C ARG A 595 -0.56 -26.55 23.05
N GLY A 596 0.10 -25.49 22.58
CA GLY A 596 1.32 -25.63 21.81
C GLY A 596 2.46 -26.18 22.67
N ALA A 597 3.37 -26.95 22.07
CA ALA A 597 4.59 -27.38 22.76
C ALA A 597 5.41 -26.18 23.23
N ARG A 598 5.96 -26.23 24.44
CA ARG A 598 6.82 -25.16 24.97
C ARG A 598 8.21 -25.21 24.37
N GLU A 599 8.93 -24.09 24.37
CA GLU A 599 10.33 -24.09 23.89
C GLU A 599 11.25 -24.91 24.80
N SER A 600 10.97 -24.97 26.11
CA SER A 600 11.65 -25.84 27.08
C SER A 600 11.44 -27.32 26.78
N GLU A 601 10.22 -27.73 26.42
CA GLU A 601 9.91 -29.11 26.02
C GLU A 601 10.65 -29.50 24.73
N VAL A 602 10.66 -28.61 23.73
CA VAL A 602 11.39 -28.83 22.48
C VAL A 602 12.90 -28.92 22.73
N GLU A 603 13.44 -28.12 23.63
CA GLU A 603 14.83 -28.20 24.07
C GLU A 603 15.16 -29.60 24.61
N ASP A 604 14.39 -30.07 25.59
CA ASP A 604 14.61 -31.36 26.24
C ASP A 604 14.52 -32.52 25.24
N ASN A 605 13.51 -32.49 24.37
CA ASN A 605 13.31 -33.49 23.33
C ASN A 605 14.48 -33.52 22.34
N LEU A 606 14.97 -32.36 21.89
CA LEU A 606 16.10 -32.27 20.99
C LEU A 606 17.41 -32.70 21.67
N VAL A 607 17.66 -32.31 22.92
CA VAL A 607 18.84 -32.76 23.68
C VAL A 607 18.84 -34.28 23.82
N ASN A 608 17.71 -34.86 24.18
CA ASN A 608 17.55 -36.31 24.31
C ASN A 608 17.81 -37.03 22.99
N LEU A 609 17.21 -36.56 21.89
CA LEU A 609 17.42 -37.12 20.56
C LEU A 609 18.89 -37.02 20.12
N ILE A 610 19.50 -35.85 20.33
CA ILE A 610 20.87 -35.59 19.87
C ILE A 610 21.88 -36.45 20.64
N ASN A 611 21.77 -36.52 21.97
CA ASN A 611 22.72 -37.26 22.80
C ASN A 611 22.57 -38.78 22.69
N ASN A 612 21.34 -39.28 22.51
CA ASN A 612 21.09 -40.73 22.53
C ASN A 612 20.99 -41.35 21.14
N CYS A 613 20.52 -40.61 20.14
CA CYS A 613 20.31 -41.13 18.79
C CYS A 613 21.32 -40.59 17.77
N LEU A 614 21.72 -39.32 17.88
CA LEU A 614 22.50 -38.60 16.86
C LEU A 614 23.94 -38.25 17.31
N PHE A 615 24.46 -38.91 18.33
CA PHE A 615 25.79 -38.63 18.89
C PHE A 615 26.93 -38.77 17.86
N ASP A 616 26.73 -39.57 16.82
CA ASP A 616 27.68 -39.83 15.72
C ASP A 616 27.35 -39.06 14.42
N LYS A 617 26.50 -38.02 14.50
CA LYS A 617 26.09 -37.18 13.34
C LYS A 617 26.29 -35.70 13.61
N HIS A 618 26.75 -34.94 12.62
CA HIS A 618 26.63 -33.48 12.66
C HIS A 618 25.14 -33.10 12.61
N VAL A 619 24.73 -32.09 13.37
CA VAL A 619 23.32 -31.67 13.44
C VAL A 619 23.16 -30.33 12.75
N LEU A 620 22.31 -30.27 11.72
CA LEU A 620 22.01 -29.04 10.98
C LEU A 620 20.55 -28.66 11.24
N ILE A 621 20.31 -27.55 11.96
CA ILE A 621 18.98 -27.07 12.30
C ILE A 621 18.54 -26.03 11.27
N SER A 622 17.58 -26.41 10.42
CA SER A 622 16.92 -25.51 9.46
C SER A 622 15.81 -24.74 10.17
N MET A 623 15.87 -23.41 10.10
CA MET A 623 14.94 -22.51 10.79
C MET A 623 14.59 -21.26 9.96
N ILE A 624 13.53 -20.56 10.38
CA ILE A 624 13.17 -19.24 9.85
C ILE A 624 14.16 -18.20 10.41
N GLY A 625 14.62 -17.29 9.55
CA GLY A 625 15.63 -16.28 9.89
C GLY A 625 15.16 -15.15 10.80
N THR A 626 13.97 -15.25 11.41
CA THR A 626 13.37 -14.27 12.32
C THR A 626 12.92 -14.90 13.66
N ASN A 627 13.34 -16.14 13.95
CA ASN A 627 12.92 -16.86 15.15
C ASN A 627 13.95 -16.72 16.29
N ASP A 628 13.75 -15.69 17.13
CA ASP A 628 14.59 -15.37 18.28
C ASP A 628 14.51 -16.44 19.38
N GLY A 629 13.33 -16.99 19.61
CA GLY A 629 13.11 -18.07 20.59
C GLY A 629 13.92 -19.32 20.24
N ARG A 630 13.88 -19.73 18.97
CA ARG A 630 14.66 -20.87 18.46
C ARG A 630 16.16 -20.63 18.49
N ARG A 631 16.61 -19.39 18.24
CA ARG A 631 18.03 -19.00 18.40
C ARG A 631 18.47 -19.24 19.85
N GLU A 632 17.68 -18.78 20.82
CA GLU A 632 17.99 -18.95 22.24
C GLU A 632 17.98 -20.44 22.64
N THR A 633 16.92 -21.17 22.32
CA THR A 633 16.79 -22.61 22.59
C THR A 633 17.92 -23.40 21.95
N GLY A 634 18.27 -23.10 20.70
CA GLY A 634 19.37 -23.74 19.99
C GLY A 634 20.73 -23.57 20.68
N LEU A 635 21.00 -22.40 21.25
CA LEU A 635 22.22 -22.15 22.02
C LEU A 635 22.27 -22.98 23.32
N ARG A 636 21.13 -23.16 24.00
CA ARG A 636 21.05 -24.04 25.19
C ARG A 636 21.21 -25.51 24.83
N ILE A 637 20.61 -25.96 23.70
CA ILE A 637 20.85 -27.31 23.14
C ILE A 637 22.34 -27.52 22.85
N ALA A 638 23.01 -26.53 22.25
CA ALA A 638 24.43 -26.62 21.95
C ALA A 638 25.31 -26.84 23.20
N ASN A 639 25.02 -26.13 24.29
CA ASN A 639 25.67 -26.37 25.59
C ASN A 639 25.34 -27.76 26.13
N ARG A 640 24.06 -28.13 26.23
CA ARG A 640 23.63 -29.42 26.80
C ARG A 640 24.08 -30.66 26.00
N THR A 641 24.40 -30.47 24.73
CA THR A 641 24.93 -31.53 23.84
C THR A 641 26.45 -31.42 23.62
N GLN A 642 27.10 -30.40 24.20
CA GLN A 642 28.54 -30.12 24.09
C GLN A 642 29.04 -30.06 22.65
N ARG A 643 28.27 -29.40 21.77
CA ARG A 643 28.56 -29.30 20.33
C ARG A 643 29.04 -27.91 19.95
N LYS A 644 30.12 -27.87 19.17
CA LYS A 644 30.64 -26.63 18.57
C LYS A 644 29.61 -26.05 17.61
N THR A 645 29.35 -24.76 17.72
CA THR A 645 28.16 -24.15 17.14
C THR A 645 28.45 -23.00 16.19
N THR A 646 27.71 -22.94 15.08
CA THR A 646 27.82 -21.89 14.06
C THR A 646 26.49 -21.62 13.36
N ALA A 647 26.42 -20.56 12.55
CA ALA A 647 25.20 -20.11 11.87
C ALA A 647 25.47 -19.73 10.41
N PHE A 648 24.56 -20.09 9.51
CA PHE A 648 24.70 -19.91 8.07
C PHE A 648 23.41 -19.42 7.40
N GLY A 649 23.59 -18.46 6.49
CA GLY A 649 22.52 -17.82 5.72
C GLY A 649 22.25 -16.42 6.25
N ALA A 650 22.12 -15.45 5.33
CA ALA A 650 22.14 -14.02 5.69
C ALA A 650 21.12 -13.61 6.76
N ALA A 651 19.90 -14.16 6.71
CA ALA A 651 18.87 -13.86 7.71
C ALA A 651 19.20 -14.45 9.09
N VAL A 652 19.64 -15.71 9.14
CA VAL A 652 20.04 -16.37 10.40
C VAL A 652 21.29 -15.69 10.97
N GLU A 653 22.31 -15.44 10.16
CA GLU A 653 23.52 -14.73 10.59
C GLU A 653 23.19 -13.35 11.18
N LYS A 654 22.19 -12.65 10.62
CA LYS A 654 21.76 -11.36 11.12
C LYS A 654 21.19 -11.44 12.53
N ILE A 655 20.30 -12.39 12.85
CA ILE A 655 19.75 -12.51 14.21
C ILE A 655 20.82 -12.87 15.25
N PHE A 656 21.88 -13.61 14.89
CA PHE A 656 23.02 -13.84 15.77
C PHE A 656 23.91 -12.60 15.90
N ALA A 657 24.09 -11.82 14.83
CA ALA A 657 24.81 -10.55 14.89
C ALA A 657 24.09 -9.51 15.78
N VAL A 658 22.75 -9.47 15.72
CA VAL A 658 21.94 -8.65 16.63
C VAL A 658 22.08 -9.12 18.06
N ALA A 659 22.04 -10.44 18.32
CA ALA A 659 22.27 -10.99 19.66
C ALA A 659 23.66 -10.63 20.23
N ASN A 660 24.70 -10.67 19.40
CA ASN A 660 26.04 -10.24 19.78
C ASN A 660 26.10 -8.76 20.18
N LYS A 661 25.26 -7.91 19.56
CA LYS A 661 25.20 -6.48 19.85
C LYS A 661 24.33 -6.15 21.06
N LEU A 662 23.18 -6.81 21.20
CA LEU A 662 22.12 -6.39 22.13
C LEU A 662 21.91 -7.30 23.33
N GLY A 663 22.35 -8.56 23.27
CA GLY A 663 21.91 -9.59 24.22
C GLY A 663 21.21 -10.73 23.50
N VAL A 664 21.42 -11.98 23.93
CA VAL A 664 20.57 -13.11 23.48
C VAL A 664 19.19 -13.01 24.15
N ASN A 665 19.17 -12.98 25.48
CA ASN A 665 17.97 -12.75 26.29
C ASN A 665 18.33 -11.91 27.54
N PRO A 666 17.99 -10.61 27.57
CA PRO A 666 18.34 -9.72 28.68
C PRO A 666 17.53 -9.95 29.95
N TYR A 667 16.43 -10.72 29.88
CA TYR A 667 15.55 -11.00 31.02
C TYR A 667 16.05 -12.20 31.84
N ARG A 668 16.72 -13.16 31.18
CA ARG A 668 17.34 -14.33 31.82
C ARG A 668 18.80 -14.13 32.22
N CYS A 669 19.55 -13.47 31.35
CA CYS A 669 20.98 -13.25 31.53
C CYS A 669 21.23 -11.76 31.78
N PRO A 670 21.66 -11.36 32.99
CA PRO A 670 22.12 -10.01 33.24
C PRO A 670 23.19 -9.64 32.22
N ARG A 671 23.02 -8.53 31.52
CA ARG A 671 23.99 -8.10 30.52
C ARG A 671 25.30 -7.73 31.24
N PRO A 672 26.45 -8.33 30.87
CA PRO A 672 27.75 -7.87 31.33
C PRO A 672 27.95 -6.39 30.99
N ASP A 673 28.91 -5.77 31.67
CA ASP A 673 29.40 -4.42 31.36
C ASP A 673 29.59 -4.26 29.82
N PRO A 674 29.01 -3.22 29.17
CA PRO A 674 29.03 -3.07 27.71
C PRO A 674 30.41 -3.22 27.07
N ASP A 675 31.48 -2.80 27.75
CA ASP A 675 32.87 -2.90 27.26
C ASP A 675 33.45 -4.32 27.36
N LYS A 676 32.80 -5.21 28.10
CA LYS A 676 33.20 -6.61 28.33
C LYS A 676 32.27 -7.61 27.66
N TYR A 677 31.11 -7.17 27.16
CA TYR A 677 30.13 -8.05 26.53
C TYR A 677 30.61 -8.54 25.17
N THR A 678 30.85 -9.84 25.05
CA THR A 678 31.29 -10.54 23.84
C THR A 678 30.13 -11.24 23.11
N GLY A 679 28.88 -11.01 23.53
CA GLY A 679 27.73 -11.49 22.80
C GLY A 679 27.25 -12.88 23.20
N VAL A 680 27.03 -13.71 22.18
CA VAL A 680 26.62 -15.11 22.29
C VAL A 680 27.58 -15.93 23.19
N LYS A 681 28.87 -15.60 23.19
CA LYS A 681 29.87 -16.31 24.00
C LYS A 681 29.62 -16.15 25.50
N ASP A 682 29.27 -14.95 25.96
CA ASP A 682 28.97 -14.72 27.37
C ASP A 682 27.67 -15.41 27.78
N TYR A 683 26.67 -15.43 26.89
CA TYR A 683 25.42 -16.15 27.14
C TYR A 683 25.64 -17.66 27.27
N LEU A 684 26.43 -18.26 26.38
CA LEU A 684 26.79 -19.68 26.47
C LEU A 684 27.54 -19.99 27.76
N LYS A 685 28.49 -19.13 28.16
CA LYS A 685 29.22 -19.28 29.41
C LYS A 685 28.29 -19.22 30.62
N TRP A 686 27.43 -18.20 30.69
CA TRP A 686 26.43 -18.06 31.75
C TRP A 686 25.52 -19.29 31.83
N ASN A 687 24.96 -19.73 30.71
CA ASN A 687 24.07 -20.89 30.69
C ASN A 687 24.78 -22.17 31.14
N ALA A 688 26.05 -22.34 30.76
CA ALA A 688 26.85 -23.48 31.20
C ALA A 688 27.14 -23.44 32.72
N GLU A 689 27.42 -22.25 33.27
CA GLU A 689 27.57 -22.03 34.72
C GLU A 689 26.27 -22.35 35.47
N GLN A 690 25.10 -21.98 34.93
CA GLN A 690 23.80 -22.32 35.55
C GLN A 690 23.54 -23.84 35.58
N LEU A 691 24.14 -24.60 34.66
CA LEU A 691 23.94 -26.04 34.51
C LEU A 691 25.09 -26.88 35.10
N ASP A 692 26.12 -26.25 35.66
CA ASP A 692 27.36 -26.90 36.13
C ASP A 692 28.02 -27.78 35.05
N ILE A 693 28.11 -27.25 33.83
CA ILE A 693 28.75 -27.89 32.67
C ILE A 693 29.80 -26.99 32.01
N PRO A 694 30.70 -27.53 31.18
CA PRO A 694 31.58 -26.71 30.35
C PRO A 694 30.79 -25.91 29.30
N SER A 695 31.21 -24.67 29.04
CA SER A 695 30.65 -23.87 27.94
C SER A 695 31.08 -24.43 26.59
N THR A 696 30.14 -24.51 25.65
CA THR A 696 30.47 -24.80 24.26
C THR A 696 31.07 -23.57 23.55
N GLU A 697 31.65 -23.78 22.37
CA GLU A 697 32.25 -22.75 21.53
C GLU A 697 31.30 -22.31 20.40
N PHE A 698 31.20 -20.99 20.19
CA PHE A 698 30.51 -20.39 19.04
C PHE A 698 31.48 -19.60 18.17
N SER A 699 31.42 -19.84 16.85
CA SER A 699 32.25 -19.12 15.87
C SER A 699 31.47 -18.80 14.59
N GLY A 700 31.73 -17.63 14.02
CA GLY A 700 31.06 -17.18 12.79
C GLY A 700 31.52 -17.97 11.57
N ARG A 701 30.63 -18.15 10.57
CA ARG A 701 30.87 -19.05 9.42
C ARG A 701 32.16 -18.84 8.63
N THR A 702 32.66 -17.61 8.57
CA THR A 702 33.87 -17.27 7.80
C THR A 702 35.16 -17.41 8.60
N SER A 703 35.09 -17.75 9.89
CA SER A 703 36.29 -17.91 10.73
C SER A 703 37.11 -19.14 10.31
N ASP A 704 38.42 -19.06 10.48
CA ASP A 704 39.30 -20.21 10.27
C ASP A 704 39.03 -21.33 11.29
N THR A 705 38.59 -20.97 12.49
CA THR A 705 38.10 -21.91 13.50
C THR A 705 36.94 -22.76 12.97
N THR A 706 35.94 -22.16 12.31
CA THR A 706 34.81 -22.92 11.73
C THR A 706 35.27 -23.81 10.58
N LYS A 707 36.24 -23.36 9.76
CA LYS A 707 36.85 -24.22 8.70
C LYS A 707 37.44 -25.48 9.30
N GLU A 708 38.31 -25.30 10.27
CA GLU A 708 39.00 -26.38 10.97
C GLU A 708 38.00 -27.36 11.58
N TRP A 709 36.88 -26.89 12.13
CA TRP A 709 35.86 -27.80 12.67
C TRP A 709 35.32 -28.76 11.62
N PHE A 710 34.92 -28.28 10.44
CA PHE A 710 34.39 -29.15 9.39
C PHE A 710 35.47 -30.04 8.73
N GLU A 711 36.74 -29.64 8.77
CA GLU A 711 37.86 -30.42 8.22
C GLU A 711 38.37 -31.51 9.18
N THR A 712 38.37 -31.23 10.49
CA THR A 712 39.08 -32.06 11.49
C THR A 712 38.17 -32.79 12.48
N GLN A 713 36.93 -32.34 12.66
CA GLN A 713 36.02 -32.99 13.61
C GLN A 713 35.44 -34.26 13.02
N LYS A 714 35.30 -35.28 13.87
CA LYS A 714 34.51 -36.46 13.54
C LYS A 714 33.02 -36.08 13.47
N PRO A 715 32.23 -36.83 12.66
CA PRO A 715 30.77 -36.77 12.72
C PRO A 715 30.28 -36.82 14.18
N GLY A 716 29.43 -35.86 14.58
CA GLY A 716 28.98 -35.71 15.97
C GLY A 716 29.45 -34.44 16.69
N GLY A 717 30.48 -33.75 16.19
CA GLY A 717 31.07 -32.60 16.92
C GLY A 717 30.41 -31.23 16.70
N ILE A 718 29.49 -31.11 15.73
CA ILE A 718 29.00 -29.81 15.21
C ILE A 718 27.48 -29.71 15.31
N LEU A 719 27.00 -28.52 15.66
CA LEU A 719 25.62 -28.07 15.53
C LEU A 719 25.60 -26.76 14.70
N ALA A 720 24.87 -26.73 13.59
CA ALA A 720 24.82 -25.55 12.72
C ALA A 720 23.38 -25.09 12.46
N PHE A 721 23.13 -23.78 12.56
CA PHE A 721 21.85 -23.18 12.20
C PHE A 721 21.84 -22.78 10.73
N LEU A 722 20.81 -23.17 9.98
CA LEU A 722 20.68 -22.94 8.55
C LEU A 722 19.43 -22.13 8.23
N SER A 723 19.54 -21.15 7.33
CA SER A 723 18.38 -20.49 6.74
C SER A 723 17.63 -21.42 5.77
N GLY A 724 16.31 -21.26 5.72
CA GLY A 724 15.44 -21.92 4.75
C GLY A 724 14.84 -23.18 5.35
N SER A 725 13.52 -23.20 5.50
CA SER A 725 12.78 -24.30 6.13
C SER A 725 11.52 -24.71 5.38
N GLN A 726 11.05 -23.92 4.42
CA GLN A 726 9.77 -24.09 3.72
C GLN A 726 9.92 -24.63 2.29
N GLY A 727 11.13 -24.55 1.71
CA GLY A 727 11.43 -25.08 0.38
C GLY A 727 10.78 -24.31 -0.78
N THR A 728 10.32 -23.09 -0.53
CA THR A 728 9.57 -22.27 -1.49
C THR A 728 10.48 -21.62 -2.54
N ASP A 729 9.88 -21.06 -3.60
CA ASP A 729 10.65 -20.39 -4.66
C ASP A 729 11.41 -19.16 -4.14
N ILE A 730 10.85 -18.46 -3.15
CA ILE A 730 11.54 -17.34 -2.48
C ILE A 730 12.72 -17.82 -1.61
N GLU A 731 12.73 -19.09 -1.20
CA GLU A 731 13.82 -19.71 -0.44
C GLU A 731 14.84 -20.43 -1.33
N GLN A 732 14.78 -20.33 -2.67
CA GLN A 732 15.74 -21.01 -3.55
C GLN A 732 17.20 -20.66 -3.25
N ASP A 733 17.42 -19.44 -2.77
CA ASP A 733 18.74 -18.95 -2.38
C ASP A 733 19.18 -19.30 -0.95
N SER A 734 18.29 -19.90 -0.16
CA SER A 734 18.56 -20.31 1.22
C SER A 734 19.56 -21.46 1.29
N VAL A 735 20.29 -21.54 2.39
CA VAL A 735 21.33 -22.57 2.61
C VAL A 735 20.74 -23.98 2.53
N THR A 736 19.62 -24.25 3.20
CA THR A 736 18.98 -25.58 3.19
C THR A 736 18.51 -25.96 1.79
N TYR A 737 17.95 -25.01 1.02
CA TYR A 737 17.51 -25.29 -0.34
C TYR A 737 18.69 -25.60 -1.26
N LYS A 738 19.76 -24.79 -1.21
CA LYS A 738 21.01 -25.05 -1.96
C LYS A 738 21.65 -26.37 -1.57
N LEU A 739 21.58 -26.73 -0.28
CA LEU A 739 22.02 -28.03 0.21
C LEU A 739 21.16 -29.17 -0.36
N SER A 740 19.86 -28.97 -0.59
CA SER A 740 19.03 -29.98 -1.26
C SER A 740 19.41 -30.19 -2.73
N LEU A 741 20.01 -29.19 -3.37
CA LEU A 741 20.41 -29.22 -4.78
C LEU A 741 21.87 -29.61 -5.03
N GLY A 742 22.71 -29.69 -4.00
CA GLY A 742 24.14 -29.91 -4.19
C GLY A 742 24.89 -28.66 -4.69
N THR A 743 24.34 -27.48 -4.42
CA THR A 743 24.91 -26.19 -4.84
C THR A 743 25.23 -25.31 -3.63
N SER A 744 25.26 -25.88 -2.42
CA SER A 744 25.65 -25.16 -1.22
C SER A 744 27.17 -24.98 -1.17
N TYR A 745 27.66 -24.05 -0.35
CA TYR A 745 29.10 -24.02 -0.03
C TYR A 745 29.54 -25.26 0.75
N PHE A 746 28.60 -26.03 1.33
CA PHE A 746 28.86 -27.36 1.89
C PHE A 746 29.16 -28.43 0.83
N ASP A 747 28.91 -28.13 -0.45
CA ASP A 747 29.13 -29.04 -1.57
C ASP A 747 30.25 -28.57 -2.50
N ALA A 748 30.76 -27.35 -2.27
CA ALA A 748 31.79 -26.75 -3.08
C ALA A 748 33.15 -27.44 -2.86
N ASP A 749 33.97 -27.48 -3.91
CA ASP A 749 35.33 -28.00 -3.84
C ASP A 749 36.26 -26.95 -3.17
N PRO A 750 36.95 -27.28 -2.07
CA PRO A 750 37.90 -26.39 -1.41
C PRO A 750 39.02 -25.87 -2.31
N GLU A 751 39.44 -26.64 -3.33
CA GLU A 751 40.49 -26.22 -4.26
C GLU A 751 40.03 -25.08 -5.17
N THR A 752 38.74 -25.03 -5.49
CA THR A 752 38.14 -24.03 -6.38
C THR A 752 37.43 -22.90 -5.62
N SER A 753 37.03 -23.15 -4.38
CA SER A 753 36.41 -22.17 -3.49
C SER A 753 37.03 -22.22 -2.10
N PRO A 754 37.87 -21.23 -1.71
CA PRO A 754 38.50 -21.21 -0.39
C PRO A 754 37.52 -20.98 0.78
N THR A 755 36.23 -20.78 0.47
CA THR A 755 35.15 -20.67 1.46
C THR A 755 34.26 -21.90 1.53
N ALA A 756 34.56 -22.95 0.75
CA ALA A 756 33.87 -24.24 0.79
C ALA A 756 34.04 -24.96 2.15
N ARG A 757 33.03 -25.74 2.52
CA ARG A 757 33.01 -26.56 3.74
C ARG A 757 32.48 -27.96 3.39
N PRO A 758 33.21 -28.75 2.56
CA PRO A 758 32.70 -30.00 2.04
C PRO A 758 32.25 -30.90 3.20
N LEU A 759 31.01 -31.39 3.11
CA LEU A 759 30.45 -32.25 4.13
C LEU A 759 29.77 -33.46 3.47
N ASP A 760 30.09 -34.67 3.93
CA ASP A 760 29.35 -35.86 3.49
C ASP A 760 27.95 -35.82 4.12
N MET A 761 26.93 -35.71 3.27
CA MET A 761 25.54 -35.68 3.69
C MET A 761 25.15 -36.88 4.56
N LYS A 762 25.81 -38.05 4.40
CA LYS A 762 25.59 -39.24 5.24
C LYS A 762 25.99 -39.05 6.70
N ASP A 763 26.87 -38.09 6.98
CA ASP A 763 27.32 -37.74 8.33
C ASP A 763 26.44 -36.70 8.99
N CYS A 764 25.39 -36.22 8.30
CA CYS A 764 24.46 -35.22 8.81
C CYS A 764 23.08 -35.77 9.18
N ALA A 765 22.57 -35.24 10.28
CA ALA A 765 21.16 -35.20 10.63
C ALA A 765 20.66 -33.76 10.46
N ILE A 766 19.68 -33.57 9.58
CA ILE A 766 19.07 -32.27 9.32
C ILE A 766 17.73 -32.20 10.03
N ILE A 767 17.56 -31.22 10.90
CA ILE A 767 16.32 -30.98 11.64
C ILE A 767 15.63 -29.79 10.98
N VAL A 768 14.58 -30.04 10.19
CA VAL A 768 13.68 -29.02 9.66
C VAL A 768 12.73 -28.62 10.78
N SER A 769 13.19 -27.64 11.55
CA SER A 769 12.66 -27.28 12.87
C SER A 769 11.48 -26.31 12.78
N GLN A 770 10.62 -26.52 11.79
CA GLN A 770 9.47 -25.71 11.44
C GLN A 770 8.49 -26.57 10.62
N SER A 771 7.24 -26.67 11.04
CA SER A 771 6.22 -27.31 10.21
C SER A 771 5.97 -26.50 8.95
N ALA A 772 5.59 -27.15 7.85
CA ALA A 772 5.16 -26.44 6.64
C ALA A 772 4.06 -25.41 6.97
N ILE A 773 4.30 -24.16 6.58
CA ILE A 773 3.26 -23.13 6.55
C ILE A 773 2.17 -23.60 5.56
N PRO A 774 0.87 -23.44 5.88
CA PRO A 774 -0.21 -23.81 4.97
C PRO A 774 0.00 -23.27 3.54
N GLY A 775 0.04 -24.17 2.55
CA GLY A 775 0.36 -23.88 1.15
C GLY A 775 1.77 -24.29 0.70
N ASN A 776 2.71 -24.46 1.65
CA ASN A 776 4.10 -24.82 1.36
C ASN A 776 4.41 -26.32 1.50
N GLN A 777 3.45 -27.15 1.95
CA GLN A 777 3.66 -28.56 2.28
C GLN A 777 4.35 -29.33 1.14
N GLY A 778 3.86 -29.15 -0.10
CA GLY A 778 4.43 -29.82 -1.27
C GLY A 778 5.87 -29.39 -1.56
N LYS A 779 6.18 -28.09 -1.44
CA LYS A 779 7.51 -27.55 -1.71
C LYS A 779 8.52 -27.94 -0.62
N GLN A 780 8.12 -27.86 0.66
CA GLN A 780 8.92 -28.32 1.79
C GLN A 780 9.24 -29.81 1.67
N ARG A 781 8.22 -30.63 1.38
CA ARG A 781 8.40 -32.08 1.18
C ARG A 781 9.36 -32.40 0.04
N GLN A 782 9.28 -31.72 -1.09
CA GLN A 782 10.23 -31.90 -2.19
C GLN A 782 11.67 -31.58 -1.78
N MET A 783 11.89 -30.50 -1.03
CA MET A 783 13.20 -30.16 -0.49
C MET A 783 13.72 -31.25 0.47
N ILE A 784 12.87 -31.74 1.37
CA ILE A 784 13.19 -32.82 2.32
C ILE A 784 13.54 -34.12 1.58
N GLU A 785 12.76 -34.52 0.59
CA GLU A 785 13.01 -35.71 -0.21
C GLU A 785 14.34 -35.62 -0.98
N ARG A 786 14.69 -34.43 -1.50
CA ARG A 786 15.99 -34.20 -2.14
C ARG A 786 17.13 -34.36 -1.14
N LEU A 787 17.04 -33.74 0.04
CA LEU A 787 18.04 -33.88 1.11
C LEU A 787 18.23 -35.35 1.51
N ALA A 788 17.12 -36.09 1.69
CA ALA A 788 17.13 -37.50 2.00
C ALA A 788 17.80 -38.34 0.90
N ARG A 789 17.50 -38.08 -0.39
CA ARG A 789 18.15 -38.76 -1.53
C ARG A 789 19.65 -38.49 -1.62
N ARG A 790 20.11 -37.32 -1.14
CA ARG A 790 21.54 -37.01 -1.04
C ARG A 790 22.25 -37.77 0.09
N GLY A 791 21.52 -38.49 0.94
CA GLY A 791 22.07 -39.37 1.97
C GLY A 791 21.92 -38.85 3.39
N ALA A 792 21.39 -37.64 3.59
CA ALA A 792 21.13 -37.10 4.93
C ALA A 792 19.95 -37.79 5.60
N ILE A 793 19.99 -37.84 6.93
CA ILE A 793 18.83 -38.21 7.73
C ILE A 793 18.08 -36.92 8.04
N VAL A 794 16.79 -36.85 7.70
CA VAL A 794 16.03 -35.61 7.84
C VAL A 794 14.88 -35.79 8.82
N PHE A 795 14.86 -34.96 9.86
CA PHE A 795 13.79 -34.85 10.84
C PHE A 795 12.89 -33.68 10.43
N GLU A 796 11.65 -33.99 10.05
CA GLU A 796 10.60 -33.06 9.67
C GLU A 796 9.65 -32.85 10.86
N ALA A 797 9.46 -31.63 11.33
CA ALA A 797 8.45 -31.35 12.35
C ALA A 797 7.02 -31.50 11.79
N ILE A 798 6.17 -32.28 12.48
CA ILE A 798 4.75 -32.50 12.11
C ILE A 798 3.86 -32.42 13.35
N GLY A 799 3.03 -31.37 13.47
CA GLY A 799 2.22 -31.16 14.67
C GLY A 799 3.10 -31.04 15.93
N ASP A 800 2.78 -31.78 16.99
CA ASP A 800 3.64 -31.96 18.19
C ASP A 800 4.55 -33.18 18.08
N GLY A 801 4.88 -33.59 16.87
CA GLY A 801 5.70 -34.76 16.60
C GLY A 801 6.75 -34.48 15.54
N PHE A 802 7.33 -35.55 15.03
CA PHE A 802 8.25 -35.48 13.91
C PHE A 802 8.20 -36.73 13.03
N ARG A 803 8.62 -36.56 11.78
CA ARG A 803 8.80 -37.61 10.79
C ARG A 803 10.28 -37.71 10.43
N VAL A 804 10.82 -38.91 10.37
CA VAL A 804 12.20 -39.18 9.95
C VAL A 804 12.22 -39.75 8.55
N HIS A 805 13.00 -39.10 7.69
CA HIS A 805 13.28 -39.51 6.32
C HIS A 805 14.69 -40.09 6.23
N ASN A 806 14.84 -41.16 5.44
CA ASN A 806 16.12 -41.85 5.24
C ASN A 806 16.79 -42.29 6.56
N ALA A 807 16.00 -42.79 7.52
CA ALA A 807 16.51 -43.23 8.84
C ALA A 807 17.59 -44.33 8.72
N GLY A 808 17.50 -45.19 7.70
CA GLY A 808 18.52 -46.20 7.39
C GLY A 808 18.86 -47.06 8.60
N LYS A 809 20.16 -47.17 8.94
CA LYS A 809 20.61 -47.94 10.11
C LYS A 809 20.25 -47.30 11.45
N LEU A 810 19.86 -46.02 11.49
CA LEU A 810 19.43 -45.33 12.71
C LEU A 810 17.96 -45.59 13.06
N GLU A 811 17.15 -46.15 12.15
CA GLU A 811 15.73 -46.47 12.42
C GLU A 811 15.57 -47.30 13.69
N LYS A 812 16.37 -48.36 13.83
CA LYS A 812 16.37 -49.23 15.01
C LYS A 812 16.77 -48.45 16.27
N ARG A 813 17.84 -47.65 16.20
CA ARG A 813 18.36 -46.86 17.33
C ARG A 813 17.32 -45.84 17.83
N ILE A 814 16.70 -45.11 16.91
CA ILE A 814 15.67 -44.10 17.22
C ILE A 814 14.44 -44.79 17.83
N THR A 815 13.97 -45.86 17.19
CA THR A 815 12.77 -46.59 17.64
C THR A 815 12.96 -47.22 19.01
N GLU A 816 14.09 -47.91 19.24
CA GLU A 816 14.37 -48.55 20.53
C GLU A 816 14.49 -47.52 21.66
N TYR A 817 15.22 -46.42 21.43
CA TYR A 817 15.36 -45.37 22.44
C TYR A 817 14.02 -44.70 22.75
N LEU A 818 13.27 -44.28 21.73
CA LEU A 818 12.00 -43.59 21.96
C LEU A 818 10.96 -44.50 22.61
N ALA A 819 11.00 -45.80 22.34
CA ALA A 819 10.18 -46.78 23.06
C ALA A 819 10.52 -46.85 24.56
N THR A 820 11.79 -46.67 24.96
CA THR A 820 12.17 -46.68 26.40
C THR A 820 11.62 -45.49 27.18
N ILE A 821 11.38 -44.36 26.49
CA ILE A 821 10.77 -43.16 27.06
C ILE A 821 9.28 -43.02 26.71
N GLY A 822 8.65 -44.09 26.20
CA GLY A 822 7.19 -44.19 26.07
C GLY A 822 6.61 -43.74 24.72
N HIS A 823 7.42 -43.51 23.70
CA HIS A 823 6.96 -43.10 22.37
C HIS A 823 7.07 -44.25 21.35
N THR A 824 5.95 -44.59 20.73
CA THR A 824 5.88 -45.64 19.70
C THR A 824 5.85 -45.03 18.30
N PRO A 825 6.59 -45.60 17.33
CA PRO A 825 6.57 -45.10 15.96
C PRO A 825 5.27 -45.49 15.24
N THR A 826 4.80 -44.60 14.39
CA THR A 826 3.83 -44.89 13.32
C THR A 826 4.60 -45.00 12.01
N ARG A 827 4.38 -46.07 11.24
CA ARG A 827 5.09 -46.29 9.97
C ARG A 827 4.29 -45.69 8.81
N GLU A 828 4.92 -44.79 8.07
CA GLU A 828 4.33 -44.12 6.90
C GLU A 828 5.23 -44.35 5.68
N ALA A 829 4.88 -45.32 4.82
CA ALA A 829 5.66 -45.69 3.63
C ALA A 829 7.17 -45.87 3.93
N ASN A 830 8.03 -44.96 3.43
CA ASN A 830 9.49 -44.96 3.61
C ASN A 830 9.97 -44.10 4.79
N THR A 831 9.08 -43.77 5.72
CA THR A 831 9.35 -42.88 6.86
C THR A 831 8.81 -43.46 8.16
N ILE A 832 9.38 -43.02 9.27
CA ILE A 832 8.89 -43.30 10.62
C ILE A 832 8.44 -41.98 11.25
N ALA A 833 7.26 -41.97 11.86
CA ALA A 833 6.70 -40.81 12.52
C ALA A 833 6.54 -41.08 14.02
N PHE A 834 6.74 -40.06 14.84
CA PHE A 834 6.51 -40.09 16.28
C PHE A 834 5.59 -38.93 16.64
N GLU A 835 4.47 -39.25 17.29
CA GLU A 835 3.53 -38.26 17.81
C GLU A 835 3.89 -37.89 19.26
N ASN A 836 3.46 -36.72 19.70
CA ASN A 836 3.64 -36.20 21.06
C ASN A 836 5.12 -36.13 21.51
N PHE A 837 6.04 -35.90 20.58
CA PHE A 837 7.46 -35.65 20.84
C PHE A 837 7.90 -34.42 20.04
N ALA A 838 7.56 -33.23 20.53
CA ALA A 838 7.70 -32.01 19.77
C ALA A 838 9.18 -31.64 19.57
N ILE A 839 9.56 -31.36 18.31
CA ILE A 839 10.87 -30.79 17.93
C ILE A 839 10.76 -29.36 17.39
N HIS A 840 9.55 -28.81 17.40
CA HIS A 840 9.21 -27.47 16.96
C HIS A 840 8.14 -26.90 17.89
N SER A 841 8.22 -25.60 18.14
CA SER A 841 7.23 -24.85 18.89
C SER A 841 6.75 -23.70 18.01
N SER A 842 5.43 -23.63 17.81
CA SER A 842 4.80 -22.59 17.01
C SER A 842 4.99 -21.22 17.67
N GLY A 843 5.12 -20.17 16.86
CA GLY A 843 5.02 -18.78 17.34
C GLY A 843 3.60 -18.42 17.79
N HIS A 844 2.59 -19.13 17.28
CA HIS A 844 1.18 -18.85 17.50
C HIS A 844 0.55 -19.91 18.42
N GLY A 845 -0.21 -19.46 19.41
CA GLY A 845 -0.87 -20.29 20.42
C GLY A 845 -2.05 -21.11 19.88
N ARG A 846 -2.27 -22.27 20.49
CA ARG A 846 -3.45 -23.12 20.22
C ARG A 846 -4.65 -22.70 21.05
N ASN A 847 -5.79 -23.38 20.92
CA ASN A 847 -7.00 -23.07 21.71
C ASN A 847 -6.74 -23.01 23.23
N GLY A 848 -5.92 -23.91 23.77
CA GLY A 848 -5.55 -23.90 25.18
C GLY A 848 -4.74 -22.66 25.59
N ASP A 849 -3.85 -22.18 24.71
CA ASP A 849 -3.08 -20.96 24.95
C ASP A 849 -3.97 -19.70 24.81
N PHE A 850 -4.92 -19.73 23.87
CA PHE A 850 -5.95 -18.70 23.70
C PHE A 850 -6.81 -18.55 24.97
N ARG A 851 -7.25 -19.67 25.58
CA ARG A 851 -7.95 -19.65 26.88
C ARG A 851 -7.12 -19.02 27.99
N LEU A 852 -5.83 -19.37 28.09
CA LEU A 852 -4.94 -18.78 29.09
C LEU A 852 -4.79 -17.27 28.91
N TRP A 853 -4.72 -16.78 27.67
CA TRP A 853 -4.76 -15.35 27.36
C TRP A 853 -6.07 -14.69 27.80
N LEU A 854 -7.23 -15.31 27.57
CA LEU A 854 -8.53 -14.78 28.05
C LEU A 854 -8.56 -14.57 29.58
N HIS A 855 -7.84 -15.40 30.34
CA HIS A 855 -7.74 -15.23 31.80
C HIS A 855 -6.68 -14.20 32.21
N LYS A 856 -5.56 -14.09 31.49
CA LYS A 856 -4.50 -13.11 31.77
C LYS A 856 -4.93 -11.68 31.42
N LEU A 857 -5.66 -11.52 30.33
CA LEU A 857 -6.09 -10.21 29.82
C LEU A 857 -7.32 -9.69 30.57
N LYS A 858 -7.30 -8.41 30.90
CA LYS A 858 -8.39 -7.72 31.61
C LYS A 858 -9.35 -6.96 30.68
N ALA A 859 -9.27 -7.17 29.36
CA ALA A 859 -10.09 -6.43 28.41
C ALA A 859 -11.60 -6.69 28.61
N LYS A 860 -12.43 -5.70 28.28
CA LYS A 860 -13.91 -5.82 28.39
C LYS A 860 -14.51 -6.66 27.25
N PHE A 861 -13.99 -6.48 26.03
CA PHE A 861 -14.39 -7.19 24.82
C PHE A 861 -13.19 -7.83 24.14
N PHE A 862 -13.39 -9.02 23.61
CA PHE A 862 -12.39 -9.82 22.92
C PHE A 862 -12.82 -10.07 21.47
N GLY A 863 -11.91 -9.78 20.55
CA GLY A 863 -12.02 -10.11 19.13
C GLY A 863 -10.87 -11.00 18.68
N VAL A 864 -10.79 -11.20 17.37
CA VAL A 864 -9.79 -12.06 16.74
C VAL A 864 -9.16 -11.29 15.57
N HIS A 865 -7.85 -11.41 15.40
CA HIS A 865 -7.11 -10.93 14.24
C HIS A 865 -6.12 -11.98 13.75
N HIS A 866 -5.35 -11.64 12.72
CA HIS A 866 -4.28 -12.47 12.19
C HIS A 866 -4.78 -13.85 11.74
N THR A 867 -5.83 -13.84 10.91
CA THR A 867 -6.45 -15.06 10.40
C THR A 867 -7.05 -14.84 9.02
N ASP A 868 -7.05 -15.89 8.22
CA ASP A 868 -7.65 -15.98 6.88
C ASP A 868 -8.84 -16.96 6.84
N ASP A 869 -9.28 -17.45 8.00
CA ASP A 869 -10.16 -18.60 8.11
C ASP A 869 -11.37 -18.34 9.01
N MET A 870 -12.57 -18.33 8.41
CA MET A 870 -13.81 -18.06 9.13
C MET A 870 -14.14 -19.10 10.22
N GLU A 871 -13.75 -20.37 10.03
CA GLU A 871 -13.99 -21.37 11.08
C GLU A 871 -13.04 -21.15 12.27
N SER A 872 -11.86 -20.57 12.07
CA SER A 872 -10.98 -20.15 13.19
C SER A 872 -11.64 -19.04 14.00
N VAL A 873 -12.31 -18.11 13.32
CA VAL A 873 -13.09 -17.04 13.97
C VAL A 873 -14.23 -17.62 14.80
N HIS A 874 -14.97 -18.59 14.25
CA HIS A 874 -16.05 -19.25 14.97
C HIS A 874 -15.55 -19.98 16.22
N ASP A 875 -14.53 -20.82 16.10
CA ASP A 875 -13.94 -21.56 17.23
C ASP A 875 -13.44 -20.61 18.32
N ALA A 876 -12.80 -19.51 17.94
CA ALA A 876 -12.34 -18.49 18.87
C ALA A 876 -13.50 -17.81 19.60
N TYR A 877 -14.58 -17.45 18.90
CA TYR A 877 -15.73 -16.77 19.51
C TYR A 877 -16.53 -17.69 20.42
N ASP A 878 -16.69 -18.95 20.04
CA ASP A 878 -17.27 -19.98 20.91
C ASP A 878 -16.42 -20.14 22.18
N THR A 879 -15.08 -20.18 22.03
CA THR A 879 -14.16 -20.23 23.18
C THR A 879 -14.28 -18.99 24.08
N ILE A 880 -14.42 -17.78 23.52
CA ILE A 880 -14.64 -16.55 24.29
C ILE A 880 -15.92 -16.66 25.13
N LEU A 881 -17.01 -17.16 24.55
CA LEU A 881 -18.29 -17.34 25.24
C LEU A 881 -18.22 -18.43 26.31
N GLU A 882 -17.57 -19.56 26.03
CA GLU A 882 -17.34 -20.65 26.99
C GLU A 882 -16.59 -20.18 28.23
N GLU A 883 -15.59 -19.31 28.07
CA GLU A 883 -14.81 -18.73 29.16
C GLU A 883 -15.51 -17.54 29.86
N GLY A 884 -16.79 -17.28 29.53
CA GLY A 884 -17.61 -16.24 30.15
C GLY A 884 -17.18 -14.81 29.79
N LYS A 885 -16.52 -14.62 28.65
CA LYS A 885 -16.05 -13.33 28.16
C LYS A 885 -16.99 -12.79 27.08
N LEU A 886 -16.88 -11.49 26.78
CA LEU A 886 -17.70 -10.83 25.76
C LEU A 886 -16.92 -10.67 24.46
N HIS A 887 -17.58 -10.88 23.33
CA HIS A 887 -17.08 -10.54 22.00
C HIS A 887 -18.03 -9.54 21.32
N PRO A 888 -17.61 -8.79 20.29
CA PRO A 888 -18.42 -7.75 19.66
C PRO A 888 -19.56 -8.27 18.75
N GLY A 889 -19.85 -9.58 18.77
CA GLY A 889 -20.89 -10.22 17.95
C GLY A 889 -20.42 -10.70 16.56
N GLY A 890 -19.33 -10.17 16.02
CA GLY A 890 -18.77 -10.53 14.71
C GLY A 890 -17.34 -10.01 14.53
N ILE A 891 -16.55 -10.65 13.67
CA ILE A 891 -15.22 -10.15 13.30
C ILE A 891 -15.34 -8.92 12.41
N PHE A 892 -14.51 -7.93 12.67
CA PHE A 892 -14.43 -6.73 11.84
C PHE A 892 -13.53 -6.99 10.62
N GLU A 893 -14.09 -6.85 9.42
CA GLU A 893 -13.32 -7.05 8.19
C GLU A 893 -12.30 -5.92 7.97
N ASN A 894 -11.28 -6.16 7.14
CA ASN A 894 -10.40 -5.09 6.67
C ASN A 894 -11.21 -3.90 6.09
N ALA A 895 -10.75 -2.69 6.39
CA ALA A 895 -11.34 -1.39 6.11
C ALA A 895 -12.64 -1.04 6.88
N GLU A 896 -13.20 -1.94 7.70
CA GLU A 896 -14.33 -1.60 8.56
C GLU A 896 -13.92 -0.59 9.65
N GLU A 897 -14.76 0.43 9.87
CA GLU A 897 -14.54 1.45 10.89
C GLU A 897 -15.33 1.11 12.16
N VAL A 898 -14.61 0.96 13.28
CA VAL A 898 -15.15 0.47 14.55
C VAL A 898 -15.03 1.55 15.62
N ASP A 899 -16.16 1.93 16.21
CA ASP A 899 -16.25 2.86 17.34
C ASP A 899 -16.05 2.09 18.65
N ILE A 900 -15.01 2.46 19.40
CA ILE A 900 -14.64 1.85 20.67
C ILE A 900 -14.92 2.86 21.77
N GLY A 901 -16.01 2.66 22.51
CA GLY A 901 -16.34 3.43 23.70
C GLY A 901 -15.66 2.88 24.95
N ASN A 902 -16.02 3.39 26.13
CA ASN A 902 -15.56 2.78 27.38
C ASN A 902 -16.28 1.45 27.68
N ASP A 903 -17.52 1.28 27.19
CA ASP A 903 -18.38 0.13 27.53
C ASP A 903 -19.07 -0.50 26.30
N PHE A 904 -18.62 -0.16 25.09
CA PHE A 904 -19.16 -0.73 23.85
C PHE A 904 -18.11 -0.80 22.74
N VAL A 905 -18.33 -1.71 21.80
CA VAL A 905 -17.58 -1.84 20.55
C VAL A 905 -18.59 -2.07 19.44
N ARG A 906 -18.57 -1.26 18.37
CA ARG A 906 -19.52 -1.40 17.26
C ARG A 906 -18.97 -0.91 15.94
N ALA A 907 -19.39 -1.55 14.85
CA ALA A 907 -19.17 -1.05 13.51
C ALA A 907 -19.96 0.27 13.29
N ILE A 908 -19.31 1.27 12.72
CA ILE A 908 -19.93 2.58 12.40
C ILE A 908 -19.85 2.93 10.92
N GLY A 909 -19.16 2.13 10.12
CA GLY A 909 -19.00 2.34 8.69
C GLY A 909 -17.84 1.55 8.13
N ARG A 910 -17.41 1.95 6.94
CA ARG A 910 -16.27 1.35 6.23
C ARG A 910 -15.50 2.44 5.53
N SER A 911 -14.21 2.21 5.36
CA SER A 911 -13.33 2.98 4.51
C SER A 911 -12.95 2.25 3.23
N HIS A 912 -12.25 2.91 2.30
CA HIS A 912 -11.79 2.22 1.10
C HIS A 912 -10.87 1.06 1.45
N THR A 913 -11.14 -0.09 0.83
CA THR A 913 -10.21 -1.21 0.79
C THR A 913 -9.19 -0.95 -0.32
N SER A 914 -7.91 -1.01 0.01
CA SER A 914 -6.83 -0.80 -0.95
C SER A 914 -5.57 -1.52 -0.50
N VAL A 915 -4.67 -1.75 -1.46
CA VAL A 915 -3.39 -2.43 -1.26
C VAL A 915 -2.32 -1.72 -2.08
N VAL A 916 -1.08 -1.76 -1.62
CA VAL A 916 0.07 -1.35 -2.42
C VAL A 916 0.78 -2.63 -2.88
N LEU A 917 0.95 -2.78 -4.18
CA LEU A 917 1.67 -3.88 -4.80
C LEU A 917 3.12 -3.49 -5.02
N THR A 918 4.02 -4.45 -4.85
CA THR A 918 5.47 -4.27 -5.01
C THR A 918 6.01 -5.32 -5.97
N GLU A 919 6.86 -4.89 -6.89
CA GLU A 919 7.66 -5.76 -7.76
C GLU A 919 9.12 -5.41 -7.53
N GLU A 920 9.86 -6.38 -7.01
CA GLU A 920 11.30 -6.31 -6.84
C GLU A 920 11.99 -6.68 -8.14
N ILE A 921 12.82 -5.77 -8.66
CA ILE A 921 13.65 -6.00 -9.84
C ILE A 921 15.11 -5.96 -9.39
N ALA A 922 15.77 -7.11 -9.47
CA ALA A 922 17.20 -7.26 -9.22
C ALA A 922 17.94 -7.55 -10.54
N GLU A 923 19.09 -6.92 -10.74
CA GLU A 923 20.03 -7.35 -11.78
C GLU A 923 20.63 -8.71 -11.41
N GLU A 924 20.89 -9.54 -12.41
CA GLU A 924 21.49 -10.86 -12.20
C GLU A 924 22.81 -10.74 -11.43
N GLY A 925 22.93 -11.47 -10.31
CA GLY A 925 24.10 -11.44 -9.43
C GLY A 925 24.20 -10.25 -8.46
N LYS A 926 23.26 -9.29 -8.47
CA LYS A 926 23.23 -8.16 -7.51
C LYS A 926 22.15 -8.35 -6.44
N HIS A 927 22.58 -8.48 -5.18
CA HIS A 927 21.67 -8.55 -4.02
C HIS A 927 21.39 -7.19 -3.35
N TYR A 928 22.02 -6.10 -3.83
CA TYR A 928 21.90 -4.73 -3.31
C TYR A 928 21.48 -3.77 -4.43
N ASN A 929 20.93 -2.60 -4.05
CA ASN A 929 20.49 -1.54 -4.98
C ASN A 929 19.38 -2.00 -5.93
N LYS A 930 18.46 -2.84 -5.44
CA LYS A 930 17.32 -3.34 -6.21
C LYS A 930 16.38 -2.21 -6.60
N ARG A 931 15.81 -2.29 -7.81
CA ARG A 931 14.71 -1.40 -8.22
C ARG A 931 13.40 -1.94 -7.63
N LEU A 932 12.55 -1.02 -7.17
CA LEU A 932 11.25 -1.35 -6.58
C LEU A 932 10.15 -0.65 -7.36
N ASN A 933 9.43 -1.42 -8.17
CA ASN A 933 8.22 -0.95 -8.81
C ASN A 933 7.06 -1.06 -7.80
N THR A 934 6.22 -0.04 -7.75
CA THR A 934 5.13 0.04 -6.78
C THR A 934 3.86 0.57 -7.43
N GLN A 935 2.73 -0.09 -7.16
CA GLN A 935 1.42 0.34 -7.65
C GLN A 935 0.44 0.38 -6.49
N ARG A 936 -0.30 1.48 -6.34
CA ARG A 936 -1.44 1.53 -5.42
C ARG A 936 -2.66 0.99 -6.15
N VAL A 937 -3.35 0.03 -5.56
CA VAL A 937 -4.59 -0.53 -6.09
C VAL A 937 -5.71 -0.30 -5.10
N ILE A 938 -6.75 0.38 -5.55
CA ILE A 938 -7.95 0.61 -4.74
C ILE A 938 -9.01 -0.39 -5.17
N ASN A 939 -9.48 -1.17 -4.21
CA ASN A 939 -10.58 -2.11 -4.39
C ASN A 939 -11.92 -1.37 -4.24
N PHE A 940 -12.63 -1.30 -5.35
CA PHE A 940 -13.94 -0.70 -5.49
C PHE A 940 -15.09 -1.65 -5.18
N ASP A 941 -14.82 -2.95 -5.03
CA ASP A 941 -15.83 -3.95 -4.73
C ASP A 941 -16.34 -3.93 -3.28
N ARG A 942 -15.72 -3.16 -2.39
CA ARG A 942 -16.21 -2.94 -1.02
C ARG A 942 -16.07 -1.49 -0.56
N SER A 943 -16.58 -0.57 -1.36
CA SER A 943 -16.47 0.84 -1.00
C SER A 943 -17.33 1.24 0.18
N PRO A 944 -16.91 2.27 0.93
CA PRO A 944 -17.87 3.22 1.47
C PRO A 944 -18.82 3.69 0.37
N HIS A 945 -20.11 3.49 0.57
CA HIS A 945 -21.17 4.01 -0.32
C HIS A 945 -21.43 3.22 -1.60
N ASP A 946 -21.02 1.94 -1.66
CA ASP A 946 -21.45 1.03 -2.74
C ASP A 946 -22.98 0.90 -2.84
N ASP A 947 -23.70 1.07 -1.71
CA ASP A 947 -25.16 1.13 -1.65
C ASP A 947 -25.75 2.33 -2.40
N LEU A 948 -24.98 3.40 -2.59
CA LEU A 948 -25.38 4.56 -3.38
C LEU A 948 -25.16 4.38 -4.87
N GLY A 949 -24.60 3.24 -5.29
CA GLY A 949 -24.29 2.90 -6.67
C GLY A 949 -22.97 3.48 -7.18
N LEU A 950 -22.16 4.16 -6.37
CA LEU A 950 -20.93 4.82 -6.85
C LEU A 950 -19.84 3.80 -7.24
N SER A 951 -19.86 3.33 -8.50
CA SER A 951 -18.92 2.34 -9.07
C SER A 951 -18.02 2.90 -10.15
N GLY A 952 -16.84 2.30 -10.30
CA GLY A 952 -15.90 2.57 -11.41
C GLY A 952 -16.19 1.83 -12.72
N ARG A 953 -15.44 2.15 -13.77
CA ARG A 953 -15.49 1.58 -15.14
C ARG A 953 -14.86 0.17 -15.22
N SER A 954 -13.87 -0.13 -14.39
CA SER A 954 -12.90 -1.23 -14.55
C SER A 954 -13.14 -2.44 -13.65
N GLY A 955 -14.39 -2.85 -13.43
CA GLY A 955 -14.68 -4.16 -12.82
C GLY A 955 -14.01 -4.41 -11.46
N GLY A 956 -14.05 -3.42 -10.56
CA GLY A 956 -13.71 -3.61 -9.16
C GLY A 956 -12.37 -3.03 -8.69
N PHE A 957 -11.45 -2.60 -9.56
CA PHE A 957 -10.16 -2.03 -9.15
C PHE A 957 -9.78 -0.75 -9.89
N ALA A 958 -9.18 0.21 -9.18
CA ALA A 958 -8.46 1.34 -9.79
C ALA A 958 -6.98 1.29 -9.43
N GLU A 959 -6.14 1.40 -10.45
CA GLU A 959 -4.69 1.51 -10.30
C GLU A 959 -4.30 2.99 -10.26
N VAL A 960 -3.57 3.38 -9.22
CA VAL A 960 -3.06 4.74 -9.03
C VAL A 960 -1.56 4.67 -8.74
N SER A 961 -0.79 5.62 -9.27
CA SER A 961 0.64 5.72 -9.00
C SER A 961 0.91 5.82 -7.49
N PHE A 962 1.89 5.07 -6.98
CA PHE A 962 2.31 5.12 -5.58
C PHE A 962 3.57 5.98 -5.41
N GLY A 963 3.40 7.17 -4.83
CA GLY A 963 4.45 8.17 -4.68
C GLY A 963 4.66 9.03 -5.93
N GLN A 964 5.47 10.09 -5.82
CA GLN A 964 6.00 10.77 -7.00
C GLN A 964 7.04 9.81 -7.61
N GLU A 965 6.71 9.20 -8.73
CA GLU A 965 7.76 8.75 -9.62
C GLU A 965 8.48 10.01 -10.07
N ASP A 966 9.79 10.11 -9.79
CA ASP A 966 10.59 11.17 -10.38
C ASP A 966 10.36 11.06 -11.89
N ILE A 967 9.70 12.06 -12.44
CA ILE A 967 9.40 12.16 -13.86
C ILE A 967 10.71 12.05 -14.66
N GLU A 968 11.83 12.49 -14.07
CA GLU A 968 13.19 12.30 -14.57
C GLU A 968 13.62 10.82 -14.61
N ASP A 969 13.24 9.97 -13.65
CA ASP A 969 13.53 8.53 -13.66
C ASP A 969 12.69 7.78 -14.70
N ILE A 970 11.43 8.19 -14.91
CA ILE A 970 10.59 7.65 -16.00
C ILE A 970 11.13 8.07 -17.36
N TYR A 971 11.60 9.32 -17.50
CA TYR A 971 12.17 9.80 -18.76
C TYR A 971 13.55 9.20 -19.02
N ALA A 972 14.41 9.04 -18.00
CA ALA A 972 15.69 8.34 -18.13
C ALA A 972 15.51 6.86 -18.49
N ALA A 973 14.44 6.21 -18.01
CA ALA A 973 14.14 4.82 -18.35
C ALA A 973 13.56 4.63 -19.77
N ASN A 974 13.02 5.69 -20.38
CA ASN A 974 12.34 5.64 -21.68
C ASN A 974 13.04 6.43 -22.79
N ASP A 975 14.22 7.01 -22.52
CA ASP A 975 15.01 7.72 -23.52
C ASP A 975 16.12 6.80 -24.09
N PRO A 976 15.96 6.22 -25.30
CA PRO A 976 17.00 5.42 -25.94
C PRO A 976 18.24 6.24 -26.37
N SER A 977 18.19 7.58 -26.26
CA SER A 977 19.29 8.48 -26.61
C SER A 977 20.16 8.92 -25.44
N VAL A 978 19.71 8.70 -24.19
CA VAL A 978 20.55 8.82 -23.00
C VAL A 978 21.27 7.49 -22.85
N GLY A 979 22.46 7.39 -23.44
CA GLY A 979 23.39 6.32 -23.09
C GLY A 979 23.48 6.23 -21.57
N GLN A 980 23.37 5.02 -21.02
CA GLN A 980 23.58 4.75 -19.61
C GLN A 980 24.92 5.33 -19.19
N ASP A 981 24.90 6.55 -18.65
CA ASP A 981 26.10 7.16 -18.12
C ASP A 981 26.33 6.50 -16.76
N VAL A 982 27.15 5.46 -16.83
CA VAL A 982 27.56 4.61 -15.74
C VAL A 982 28.18 5.49 -14.64
N ARG A 983 27.37 5.92 -13.67
CA ARG A 983 27.83 6.54 -12.42
C ARG A 983 28.63 5.56 -11.52
N SER A 984 29.14 4.43 -12.04
CA SER A 984 30.03 3.53 -11.31
C SER A 984 31.52 3.88 -11.39
N ASP A 985 31.94 4.81 -12.25
CA ASP A 985 33.37 5.00 -12.58
C ASP A 985 34.19 5.80 -11.56
N LYS A 986 33.67 6.07 -10.36
CA LYS A 986 34.44 6.68 -9.25
C LYS A 986 34.49 5.86 -7.97
N CYS A 987 34.03 4.61 -7.98
CA CYS A 987 34.40 3.66 -6.94
C CYS A 987 35.58 2.83 -7.44
N HIS A 988 36.80 3.18 -7.01
CA HIS A 988 38.02 2.42 -7.28
C HIS A 988 37.91 0.98 -6.74
N ALA A 989 37.34 0.07 -7.52
CA ALA A 989 37.59 -1.35 -7.40
C ALA A 989 38.94 -1.64 -8.04
N LYS A 990 39.87 -2.23 -7.27
CA LYS A 990 41.15 -2.71 -7.78
C LYS A 990 40.91 -3.68 -8.95
N PRO A 991 41.72 -3.65 -10.02
CA PRO A 991 41.52 -4.50 -11.18
C PRO A 991 41.66 -5.99 -10.80
N GLN A 992 40.58 -6.74 -10.99
CA GLN A 992 40.61 -8.20 -10.97
C GLN A 992 41.38 -8.72 -12.19
N ARG A 993 42.24 -9.72 -11.98
CA ARG A 993 43.01 -10.40 -13.03
C ARG A 993 42.06 -11.16 -13.97
N PRO A 994 42.32 -11.20 -15.29
CA PRO A 994 41.53 -11.98 -16.23
C PRO A 994 41.91 -13.46 -16.15
N PHE A 995 40.99 -14.31 -15.69
CA PHE A 995 41.04 -15.75 -15.91
C PHE A 995 39.68 -16.24 -16.38
N LEU A 996 39.39 -16.08 -17.67
CA LEU A 996 38.40 -16.90 -18.36
C LEU A 996 38.96 -17.28 -19.74
N ARG A 997 39.25 -18.58 -19.90
CA ARG A 997 39.45 -19.19 -21.23
C ARG A 997 38.09 -19.23 -21.96
N PRO A 998 38.06 -19.15 -23.30
CA PRO A 998 36.82 -19.24 -24.06
C PRO A 998 36.22 -20.64 -23.93
N VAL A 999 34.97 -20.74 -23.49
CA VAL A 999 34.17 -21.96 -23.61
C VAL A 999 33.75 -22.10 -25.07
N ALA A 1000 34.08 -23.24 -25.67
CA ALA A 1000 33.73 -23.57 -27.04
C ALA A 1000 32.21 -23.61 -27.24
N SER A 1001 31.78 -23.12 -28.39
CA SER A 1001 30.39 -23.10 -28.86
C SER A 1001 29.72 -24.47 -28.75
N VAL A 1002 28.65 -24.55 -27.95
CA VAL A 1002 27.72 -25.69 -27.93
C VAL A 1002 26.80 -25.60 -29.16
N PRO A 1003 26.63 -26.67 -29.95
CA PRO A 1003 25.83 -26.63 -31.19
C PRO A 1003 24.32 -26.54 -30.91
N GLU A 1004 23.62 -25.82 -31.78
CA GLU A 1004 22.17 -25.58 -31.78
C GLU A 1004 21.35 -26.85 -31.62
N TRP A 1005 20.41 -26.84 -30.68
CA TRP A 1005 19.44 -27.90 -30.46
C TRP A 1005 18.22 -27.69 -31.37
N LYS A 1006 17.95 -28.62 -32.30
CA LYS A 1006 16.74 -28.63 -33.14
C LYS A 1006 15.70 -29.61 -32.55
N PRO A 1007 14.41 -29.22 -32.48
CA PRO A 1007 13.36 -30.07 -31.94
C PRO A 1007 12.73 -30.90 -33.06
N LEU A 1008 12.85 -32.23 -33.00
CA LEU A 1008 11.90 -33.25 -33.52
C LEU A 1008 12.57 -34.61 -33.54
N ASP A 1009 12.06 -35.55 -32.72
CA ASP A 1009 11.58 -36.87 -33.14
C ASP A 1009 11.60 -37.91 -32.00
N MET A 1010 10.40 -38.46 -31.74
CA MET A 1010 10.15 -39.84 -31.28
C MET A 1010 10.59 -40.21 -29.84
N LYS A 1011 9.90 -41.07 -29.07
CA LYS A 1011 8.67 -41.85 -29.22
C LYS A 1011 8.32 -42.35 -27.81
N VAL A 1012 7.05 -42.61 -27.59
CA VAL A 1012 6.48 -43.32 -26.44
C VAL A 1012 7.11 -44.71 -26.27
N ALA A 1013 7.53 -45.02 -25.04
CA ALA A 1013 7.43 -46.33 -24.38
C ALA A 1013 7.45 -46.10 -22.86
#